data_AF-A0A803NAQ9-F1
#
_entry.id   AF-A0A803NAQ9-F1
#
_cell.length_a   1.000
_cell.length_b   1.000
_cell.length_c   1.000
_cell.angle_alpha   90.00
_cell.angle_beta   90.00
_cell.angle_gamma   90.00
#
_symmetry.space_group_name_H-M   'P 1'
#
loop_
_entity.id
_entity.type
_entity.pdbx_description
1 polymer ?
#
loop_
_entity_poly.entity_id
_entity_poly.type
_entity_poly.pdbx_seq_one_letter_code
_entity_poly.pdbx_strand_id
1 'polypeptide(L)'
;NNKKPTLTPKAKIYQKFGNKACYKIEEIQEESSQNGCPGLVILQKGPSLFRCSLELPEFSVVSEPCKKKKEAEQSAALMALQKLGIDSLESCLTESDAEEELVSRLSHIFSSEFQSSHHPLSSHLKAVYFREGELSGSIPVSVLIGCDPKLSNLCRSIDARVESNPFLSIPIVMRAAVKLSELLFISEEDLWIRRKYPFPSNAIPVLDNQHSDLTKGSLTEAVYIPFSLDKDVSSISMNLSLKGYYLDVIAAELGIVDASKVLISRTIGKASSESRLYFSALETHNLNSDSEFICAIEQPDLDSSFNIRASYLLGQQVYGNAILASVGYTWRGAELFNEDVSLRTYFRMLIGRTPDGLFKISRDALLTADLPGVFTGKSNWRGSLPKDLLCSFCRHHRLSEPVFNVLCNSNKSDQDLPGSCRLLSDERSNSAYISKLGGVVATVSPNQIEAESFSCEIKVVSKNHNLLLQRSPVDTFTKQGDAVQDASLKVLNFLKFYFKQPNMRLEELSSLGGKYNIDCHLTCFLKEFSLCQQMHKVQQPRNLLGGHKSNFNHIDRFNSLTSMENKHLSLQGTACGSLPSNGCIVSISYGVFLVSEGKEILEILEKNDDFEFEIGTGAVISCIEAAILRMTAGQSVCFLTDMPQTEMVMAASVD
;
A
#
# COMPACT_ATOMS: atom_id res chain seq x y z
N ASN A 1 16.63 -14.63 -9.90
CA ASN A 1 15.56 -14.77 -10.92
C ASN A 1 14.35 -13.94 -10.52
N ASN A 2 14.39 -12.65 -10.91
CA ASN A 2 13.37 -11.66 -10.60
C ASN A 2 12.18 -11.83 -11.55
N LYS A 3 11.07 -12.42 -11.09
CA LYS A 3 9.83 -12.40 -11.88
C LYS A 3 9.15 -11.05 -11.63
N LYS A 4 9.38 -10.10 -12.55
CA LYS A 4 8.59 -8.86 -12.69
C LYS A 4 7.09 -9.19 -12.65
N PRO A 5 6.19 -8.29 -12.20
CA PRO A 5 4.78 -8.41 -12.53
C PRO A 5 4.66 -8.39 -14.05
N THR A 6 4.44 -9.56 -14.65
CA THR A 6 4.41 -9.72 -16.09
C THR A 6 3.27 -8.87 -16.64
N LEU A 7 3.58 -7.90 -17.51
CA LEU A 7 2.56 -7.16 -18.25
C LEU A 7 1.59 -8.17 -18.86
N THR A 8 0.29 -7.96 -18.62
CA THR A 8 -0.72 -8.88 -19.15
C THR A 8 -0.57 -9.00 -20.67
N PRO A 9 -0.84 -10.16 -21.26
CA PRO A 9 -0.74 -10.36 -22.71
C PRO A 9 -1.40 -9.25 -23.53
N LYS A 10 -2.58 -8.80 -23.11
CA LYS A 10 -3.30 -7.66 -23.74
C LYS A 10 -2.51 -6.35 -23.68
N ALA A 11 -1.86 -6.05 -22.57
CA ALA A 11 -1.05 -4.85 -22.41
C ALA A 11 0.20 -4.88 -23.31
N LYS A 12 0.84 -6.04 -23.47
CA LYS A 12 1.99 -6.22 -24.38
C LYS A 12 1.58 -5.99 -25.86
N ILE A 13 0.44 -6.53 -26.28
CA ILE A 13 -0.10 -6.27 -27.63
C ILE A 13 -0.40 -4.78 -27.83
N TYR A 14 -1.04 -4.13 -26.84
CA TYR A 14 -1.32 -2.69 -26.91
C TYR A 14 -0.04 -1.85 -26.98
N GLN A 15 1.01 -2.22 -26.26
CA GLN A 15 2.29 -1.51 -26.32
C GLN A 15 2.92 -1.53 -27.72
N LYS A 16 2.77 -2.64 -28.46
CA LYS A 16 3.36 -2.81 -29.79
C LYS A 16 2.49 -2.25 -30.92
N PHE A 17 1.17 -2.46 -30.86
CA PHE A 17 0.25 -2.13 -31.95
C PHE A 17 -0.69 -0.96 -31.64
N GLY A 18 -0.79 -0.53 -30.38
CA GLY A 18 -1.65 0.56 -29.93
C GLY A 18 -3.10 0.34 -30.35
N ASN A 19 -3.70 1.40 -30.89
CA ASN A 19 -5.08 1.39 -31.38
C ASN A 19 -5.29 0.57 -32.67
N LYS A 20 -4.23 -0.01 -33.24
CA LYS A 20 -4.33 -0.88 -34.43
C LYS A 20 -4.71 -2.31 -34.08
N ALA A 21 -4.70 -2.68 -32.80
CA ALA A 21 -5.18 -3.97 -32.33
C ALA A 21 -6.69 -3.90 -32.02
N CYS A 22 -7.52 -4.66 -32.74
CA CYS A 22 -8.96 -4.69 -32.54
C CYS A 22 -9.40 -6.01 -31.88
N TYR A 23 -10.05 -5.92 -30.72
CA TYR A 23 -10.62 -7.07 -30.01
C TYR A 23 -12.12 -7.13 -30.28
N LYS A 24 -12.61 -8.21 -30.89
CA LYS A 24 -14.02 -8.48 -31.14
C LYS A 24 -14.45 -9.69 -30.29
N ILE A 25 -15.40 -9.48 -29.39
CA ILE A 25 -15.89 -10.54 -28.51
C ILE A 25 -17.19 -11.10 -29.08
N GLU A 26 -17.21 -12.41 -29.27
CA GLU A 26 -18.35 -13.18 -29.70
C GLU A 26 -18.89 -13.99 -28.51
N GLU A 27 -20.21 -13.95 -28.33
CA GLU A 27 -20.89 -14.75 -27.32
C GLU A 27 -21.27 -16.10 -27.93
N ILE A 28 -20.69 -17.17 -27.41
CA ILE A 28 -21.00 -18.54 -27.79
C ILE A 28 -22.03 -19.05 -26.80
N GLN A 29 -23.25 -19.30 -27.29
CA GLN A 29 -24.21 -20.07 -26.55
C GLN A 29 -23.77 -21.53 -26.64
N GLU A 30 -23.51 -22.16 -25.49
CA GLU A 30 -23.51 -23.61 -25.45
C GLU A 30 -24.92 -24.06 -25.83
N GLU A 31 -25.04 -24.92 -26.84
CA GLU A 31 -26.23 -25.75 -26.98
C GLU A 31 -26.35 -26.52 -25.68
N SER A 32 -27.29 -26.10 -24.82
CA SER A 32 -27.48 -26.62 -23.47
C SER A 32 -27.33 -28.14 -23.48
N SER A 33 -26.35 -28.65 -22.74
CA SER A 33 -26.11 -30.08 -22.51
C SER A 33 -27.42 -30.86 -22.42
N GLN A 34 -27.82 -31.51 -23.51
CA GLN A 34 -28.79 -32.62 -23.64
C GLN A 34 -29.98 -32.70 -22.64
N ASN A 35 -30.50 -31.58 -22.17
CA ASN A 35 -31.80 -31.46 -21.48
C ASN A 35 -32.71 -30.49 -22.24
N GLY A 36 -32.49 -30.33 -23.55
CA GLY A 36 -33.41 -29.61 -24.42
C GLY A 36 -34.72 -30.41 -24.52
N CYS A 37 -35.70 -30.13 -23.68
CA CYS A 37 -37.07 -30.59 -23.90
C CYS A 37 -37.56 -29.99 -25.23
N PRO A 38 -37.78 -30.80 -26.28
CA PRO A 38 -38.29 -30.27 -27.53
C PRO A 38 -39.73 -29.80 -27.29
N GLY A 39 -39.98 -28.49 -27.43
CA GLY A 39 -41.30 -27.86 -27.28
C GLY A 39 -41.43 -26.75 -26.24
N LEU A 40 -40.39 -26.44 -25.46
CA LEU A 40 -40.41 -25.26 -24.58
C LEU A 40 -40.14 -23.98 -25.39
N VAL A 41 -41.14 -23.09 -25.45
CA VAL A 41 -41.07 -21.77 -26.12
C VAL A 41 -40.29 -20.72 -25.30
N ILE A 42 -39.78 -21.10 -24.12
CA ILE A 42 -39.00 -20.21 -23.25
C ILE A 42 -37.52 -20.59 -23.35
N LEU A 43 -36.73 -19.80 -24.09
CA LEU A 43 -35.27 -19.91 -24.10
C LEU A 43 -34.73 -19.57 -22.70
N GLN A 44 -34.31 -20.60 -21.97
CA GLN A 44 -33.50 -20.40 -20.77
C GLN A 44 -32.08 -20.07 -21.21
N LYS A 45 -31.72 -18.78 -21.20
CA LYS A 45 -30.36 -18.35 -21.54
C LYS A 45 -29.40 -18.83 -20.43
N GLY A 46 -28.72 -19.94 -20.68
CA GLY A 46 -27.67 -20.47 -19.82
C GLY A 46 -26.43 -19.56 -19.74
N PRO A 47 -25.42 -19.91 -18.92
CA PRO A 47 -24.19 -19.16 -18.85
C PRO A 47 -23.47 -19.21 -20.20
N SER A 48 -23.34 -18.05 -20.86
CA SER A 48 -22.68 -17.97 -22.16
C SER A 48 -21.17 -18.06 -22.03
N LEU A 49 -20.54 -18.73 -22.98
CA LEU A 49 -19.10 -18.64 -23.19
C LEU A 49 -18.78 -17.45 -24.09
N PHE A 50 -17.55 -16.98 -24.02
CA PHE A 50 -17.05 -15.86 -24.80
C PHE A 50 -15.81 -16.28 -25.55
N ARG A 51 -15.77 -15.96 -26.83
CA ARG A 51 -14.60 -16.09 -27.68
C ARG A 51 -14.16 -14.69 -28.12
N CYS A 52 -12.86 -14.48 -28.26
CA CYS A 52 -12.33 -13.19 -28.70
C CYS A 52 -11.52 -13.37 -29.97
N SER A 53 -11.87 -12.61 -30.99
CA SER A 53 -11.11 -12.44 -32.23
C SER A 53 -10.25 -11.18 -32.11
N LEU A 54 -8.94 -11.33 -32.10
CA LEU A 54 -7.96 -10.25 -32.11
C LEU A 54 -7.44 -10.04 -33.54
N GLU A 55 -7.74 -8.90 -34.12
CA GLU A 55 -7.24 -8.45 -35.43
C GLU A 55 -6.03 -7.54 -35.21
N LEU A 56 -4.88 -7.94 -35.75
CA LEU A 56 -3.66 -7.14 -35.84
C LEU A 56 -3.39 -6.78 -37.30
N PRO A 57 -2.54 -5.78 -37.59
CA PRO A 57 -2.19 -5.40 -38.97
C PRO A 57 -1.63 -6.56 -39.82
N GLU A 58 -0.99 -7.52 -39.17
CA GLU A 58 -0.24 -8.61 -39.83
C GLU A 58 -1.06 -9.90 -39.94
N PHE A 59 -1.95 -10.17 -38.98
CA PHE A 59 -2.78 -11.38 -38.92
C PHE A 59 -3.91 -11.24 -37.90
N SER A 60 -4.83 -12.19 -37.90
CA SER A 60 -5.85 -12.34 -36.85
C SER A 60 -5.65 -13.65 -36.06
N VAL A 61 -6.15 -13.64 -34.83
CA VAL A 61 -6.16 -14.78 -33.90
C VAL A 61 -7.51 -14.86 -33.22
N VAL A 62 -7.98 -16.06 -32.97
CA VAL A 62 -9.25 -16.32 -32.29
C VAL A 62 -8.97 -17.17 -31.06
N SER A 63 -9.46 -16.73 -29.90
CA SER A 63 -9.28 -17.47 -28.64
C SER A 63 -10.18 -18.70 -28.56
N GLU A 64 -9.80 -19.61 -27.68
CA GLU A 64 -10.73 -20.64 -27.21
C GLU A 64 -11.90 -20.02 -26.42
N PRO A 65 -13.06 -20.70 -26.37
CA PRO A 65 -14.21 -20.27 -25.57
C PRO A 65 -13.86 -20.18 -24.07
N CYS A 66 -14.10 -19.04 -23.45
CA CYS A 66 -13.83 -18.75 -22.05
C CYS A 66 -15.10 -18.34 -21.32
N LYS A 67 -15.21 -18.64 -20.02
CA LYS A 67 -16.38 -18.26 -19.20
C LYS A 67 -16.51 -16.75 -18.99
N LYS A 68 -15.42 -15.99 -19.13
CA LYS A 68 -15.42 -14.52 -18.99
C LYS A 68 -14.86 -13.84 -20.23
N LYS A 69 -15.49 -12.73 -20.60
CA LYS A 69 -15.03 -11.81 -21.66
C LYS A 69 -13.55 -11.44 -21.54
N LYS A 70 -13.12 -11.03 -20.34
CA LYS A 70 -11.72 -10.64 -20.07
C LYS A 70 -10.72 -11.78 -20.26
N GLU A 71 -11.11 -13.02 -19.92
CA GLU A 71 -10.26 -14.20 -20.09
C GLU A 71 -10.09 -14.52 -21.59
N ALA A 72 -11.17 -14.41 -22.38
CA ALA A 72 -11.12 -14.56 -23.83
C ALA A 72 -10.18 -13.53 -24.49
N GLU A 73 -10.25 -12.26 -24.10
CA GLU A 73 -9.35 -11.22 -24.61
C GLU A 73 -7.88 -11.49 -24.26
N GLN A 74 -7.57 -11.92 -23.03
CA GLN A 74 -6.21 -12.23 -22.62
C GLN A 74 -5.69 -13.48 -23.34
N SER A 75 -6.54 -14.47 -23.55
CA SER A 75 -6.22 -15.69 -24.31
C SER A 75 -5.90 -15.36 -25.77
N ALA A 76 -6.74 -14.56 -26.45
CA ALA A 76 -6.46 -14.09 -27.81
C ALA A 76 -5.13 -13.32 -27.91
N ALA A 77 -4.86 -12.44 -26.93
CA ALA A 77 -3.61 -11.70 -26.87
C ALA A 77 -2.40 -12.59 -26.63
N LEU A 78 -2.51 -13.61 -25.78
CA LEU A 78 -1.43 -14.58 -25.52
C LEU A 78 -1.09 -15.38 -26.78
N MET A 79 -2.10 -15.90 -27.47
CA MET A 79 -1.92 -16.62 -28.73
C MET A 79 -1.30 -15.72 -29.82
N ALA A 80 -1.69 -14.44 -29.88
CA ALA A 80 -1.06 -13.50 -30.81
C ALA A 80 0.41 -13.22 -30.47
N LEU A 81 0.78 -13.13 -29.19
CA LEU A 81 2.18 -13.00 -28.77
C LEU A 81 3.00 -14.24 -29.14
N GLN A 82 2.45 -15.44 -28.92
CA GLN A 82 3.06 -16.70 -29.32
C GLN A 82 3.29 -16.74 -30.84
N LYS A 83 2.31 -16.32 -31.63
CA LYS A 83 2.39 -16.26 -33.10
C LYS A 83 3.38 -15.21 -33.60
N LEU A 84 3.61 -14.13 -32.84
CA LEU A 84 4.64 -13.13 -33.11
C LEU A 84 6.06 -13.58 -32.72
N GLY A 85 6.20 -14.76 -32.10
CA GLY A 85 7.48 -15.21 -31.53
C GLY A 85 7.96 -14.33 -30.37
N ILE A 86 7.07 -13.56 -29.75
CA ILE A 86 7.40 -12.75 -28.56
C ILE A 86 7.21 -13.66 -27.36
N ASP A 87 8.28 -14.35 -26.96
CA ASP A 87 8.20 -15.29 -25.86
C ASP A 87 7.80 -14.55 -24.57
N SER A 88 6.76 -15.05 -23.90
CA SER A 88 6.21 -14.41 -22.71
C SER A 88 7.20 -14.38 -21.53
N LEU A 89 8.26 -15.20 -21.63
CA LEU A 89 9.32 -15.41 -20.64
C LEU A 89 10.57 -14.54 -20.85
N GLU A 90 10.79 -13.99 -22.05
CA GLU A 90 12.04 -13.30 -22.42
C GLU A 90 11.80 -11.90 -22.96
N SER A 91 11.71 -10.95 -22.03
CA SER A 91 12.22 -9.60 -22.28
C SER A 91 13.03 -9.18 -21.07
N CYS A 92 13.98 -10.03 -20.67
CA CYS A 92 15.10 -9.54 -19.87
C CYS A 92 15.93 -8.69 -20.83
N LEU A 93 15.68 -7.38 -20.84
CA LEU A 93 16.66 -6.42 -21.36
C LEU A 93 18.01 -6.82 -20.75
N THR A 94 19.02 -7.05 -21.60
CA THR A 94 20.37 -7.23 -21.07
C THR A 94 20.80 -5.95 -20.37
N GLU A 95 21.73 -6.03 -19.43
CA GLU A 95 22.22 -4.83 -18.72
C GLU A 95 22.73 -3.78 -19.73
N SER A 96 23.38 -4.22 -20.81
CA SER A 96 23.84 -3.35 -21.91
C SER A 96 22.68 -2.67 -22.65
N ASP A 97 21.64 -3.40 -23.03
CA ASP A 97 20.47 -2.82 -23.72
C ASP A 97 19.75 -1.81 -22.80
N ALA A 98 19.69 -2.11 -21.50
CA ALA A 98 19.08 -1.21 -20.53
C ALA A 98 19.90 0.08 -20.35
N GLU A 99 21.24 0.00 -20.40
CA GLU A 99 22.10 1.18 -20.39
C GLU A 99 21.94 2.05 -21.64
N GLU A 100 21.88 1.45 -22.84
CA GLU A 100 21.68 2.18 -24.08
C GLU A 100 20.31 2.86 -24.12
N GLU A 101 19.26 2.14 -23.71
CA GLU A 101 17.91 2.70 -23.63
C GLU A 101 17.81 3.80 -22.56
N LEU A 102 18.59 3.72 -21.48
CA LEU A 102 18.69 4.78 -20.47
C LEU A 102 19.30 6.05 -21.05
N VAL A 103 20.41 5.93 -21.79
CA VAL A 103 21.06 7.06 -22.48
C VAL A 103 20.12 7.67 -23.52
N SER A 104 19.45 6.84 -24.33
CA SER A 104 18.46 7.27 -25.32
C SER A 104 17.30 8.04 -24.66
N ARG A 105 16.76 7.51 -23.55
CA ARG A 105 15.68 8.17 -22.80
C ARG A 105 16.12 9.52 -22.22
N LEU A 106 17.32 9.60 -21.64
CA LEU A 106 17.86 10.87 -21.14
C LEU A 106 18.03 11.89 -22.26
N SER A 107 18.62 11.49 -23.39
CA SER A 107 18.76 12.35 -24.57
C SER A 107 17.41 12.90 -25.04
N HIS A 108 16.37 12.05 -25.09
CA HIS A 108 15.02 12.47 -25.43
C HIS A 108 14.41 13.46 -24.43
N ILE A 109 14.61 13.28 -23.12
CA ILE A 109 14.09 14.21 -22.09
C ILE A 109 14.66 15.62 -22.28
N PHE A 110 15.93 15.74 -22.68
CA PHE A 110 16.57 17.04 -22.93
C PHE A 110 16.40 17.54 -24.37
N SER A 111 15.68 16.82 -25.23
CA SER A 111 15.36 17.23 -26.60
C SER A 111 14.37 18.40 -26.63
N SER A 112 14.35 19.17 -27.72
CA SER A 112 13.38 20.25 -27.93
C SER A 112 11.93 19.73 -28.01
N GLU A 113 11.72 18.52 -28.53
CA GLU A 113 10.39 17.91 -28.67
C GLU A 113 9.74 17.62 -27.32
N PHE A 114 10.54 17.28 -26.31
CA PHE A 114 10.03 16.92 -24.98
C PHE A 114 9.43 18.11 -24.23
N GLN A 115 9.81 19.35 -24.56
CA GLN A 115 9.27 20.56 -23.92
C GLN A 115 7.78 20.79 -24.19
N SER A 116 7.28 20.32 -25.33
CA SER A 116 5.85 20.38 -25.63
C SER A 116 5.07 19.22 -25.02
N SER A 117 5.73 18.27 -24.36
CA SER A 117 5.04 17.14 -23.75
C SER A 117 4.24 17.55 -22.51
N HIS A 118 3.16 16.80 -22.24
CA HIS A 118 2.38 16.89 -21.00
C HIS A 118 3.03 16.14 -19.82
N HIS A 119 4.30 15.74 -19.96
CA HIS A 119 5.03 15.03 -18.91
C HIS A 119 5.41 16.00 -17.77
N PRO A 120 5.29 15.60 -16.49
CA PRO A 120 5.71 16.44 -15.35
C PRO A 120 7.11 17.05 -15.48
N LEU A 121 8.08 16.26 -15.95
CA LEU A 121 9.44 16.72 -16.24
C LEU A 121 9.52 17.89 -17.22
N SER A 122 8.58 18.03 -18.17
CA SER A 122 8.53 19.19 -19.07
C SER A 122 8.32 20.49 -18.27
N SER A 123 7.41 20.46 -17.29
CA SER A 123 7.18 21.59 -16.39
C SER A 123 8.39 21.87 -15.50
N HIS A 124 9.05 20.82 -14.98
CA HIS A 124 10.32 20.99 -14.25
C HIS A 124 11.40 21.64 -15.12
N LEU A 125 11.59 21.17 -16.35
CA LEU A 125 12.59 21.72 -17.28
C LEU A 125 12.32 23.19 -17.63
N LYS A 126 11.06 23.63 -17.59
CA LYS A 126 10.69 25.05 -17.74
C LYS A 126 10.96 25.83 -16.45
N ALA A 127 10.57 25.27 -15.31
CA ALA A 127 10.70 25.91 -14.00
C ALA A 127 12.15 26.17 -13.60
N VAL A 128 13.08 25.27 -13.95
CA VAL A 128 14.50 25.42 -13.59
C VAL A 128 15.17 26.64 -14.22
N TYR A 129 14.62 27.22 -15.29
CA TYR A 129 15.14 28.47 -15.87
C TYR A 129 14.87 29.69 -14.99
N PHE A 130 13.88 29.62 -14.11
CA PHE A 130 13.56 30.68 -13.14
C PHE A 130 14.35 30.57 -11.83
N ARG A 131 15.27 29.59 -11.73
CA ARG A 131 16.18 29.48 -10.58
C ARG A 131 17.21 30.59 -10.60
N GLU A 132 17.61 31.04 -9.42
CA GLU A 132 18.52 32.17 -9.25
C GLU A 132 19.98 31.80 -9.58
N GLY A 133 20.70 32.78 -10.15
CA GLY A 133 22.14 32.73 -10.32
C GLY A 133 22.65 31.56 -11.16
N GLU A 134 23.69 30.90 -10.65
CA GLU A 134 24.36 29.81 -11.35
C GLU A 134 23.50 28.56 -11.46
N LEU A 135 22.36 28.45 -10.79
CA LEU A 135 21.49 27.27 -10.82
C LEU A 135 20.45 27.30 -11.95
N SER A 136 20.37 28.41 -12.69
CA SER A 136 19.44 28.54 -13.81
C SER A 136 19.68 27.45 -14.87
N GLY A 137 18.61 26.75 -15.24
CA GLY A 137 18.62 25.66 -16.21
C GLY A 137 19.12 24.33 -15.65
N SER A 138 19.54 24.25 -14.39
CA SER A 138 19.94 22.99 -13.75
C SER A 138 18.76 22.27 -13.12
N ILE A 139 18.57 21.00 -13.50
CA ILE A 139 17.57 20.11 -12.91
C ILE A 139 18.24 19.13 -11.92
N PRO A 140 17.72 18.98 -10.69
CA PRO A 140 18.17 17.94 -9.76
C PRO A 140 17.96 16.52 -10.32
N VAL A 141 18.91 15.62 -10.13
CA VAL A 141 18.81 14.23 -10.62
C VAL A 141 17.68 13.46 -9.92
N SER A 142 17.41 13.79 -8.65
CA SER A 142 16.31 13.23 -7.86
C SER A 142 14.94 13.46 -8.53
N VAL A 143 14.77 14.58 -9.23
CA VAL A 143 13.54 14.92 -9.98
C VAL A 143 13.36 14.00 -11.19
N LEU A 144 14.45 13.73 -11.93
CA LEU A 144 14.42 12.84 -13.09
C LEU A 144 13.95 11.44 -12.68
N ILE A 145 14.52 10.90 -11.60
CA ILE A 145 14.18 9.57 -11.09
C ILE A 145 12.78 9.54 -10.47
N GLY A 146 12.40 10.59 -9.74
CA GLY A 146 11.11 10.68 -9.05
C GLY A 146 9.92 10.89 -9.98
N CYS A 147 10.13 11.49 -11.16
CA CYS A 147 9.05 11.85 -12.09
C CYS A 147 8.99 11.00 -13.36
N ASP A 148 10.08 10.34 -13.76
CA ASP A 148 10.08 9.43 -14.92
C ASP A 148 10.19 7.95 -14.48
N PRO A 149 9.07 7.20 -14.50
CA PRO A 149 9.08 5.79 -14.12
C PRO A 149 9.87 4.92 -15.11
N LYS A 150 10.07 5.36 -16.37
CA LYS A 150 10.88 4.63 -17.36
C LYS A 150 12.35 4.67 -16.95
N LEU A 151 12.86 5.82 -16.51
CA LEU A 151 14.23 5.92 -15.96
C LEU A 151 14.40 4.99 -14.75
N SER A 152 13.50 5.08 -13.75
CA SER A 152 13.58 4.24 -12.56
C SER A 152 13.54 2.74 -12.87
N ASN A 153 12.71 2.32 -13.84
CA ASN A 153 12.62 0.92 -14.25
C ASN A 153 13.87 0.44 -15.02
N LEU A 154 14.48 1.30 -15.84
CA LEU A 154 15.75 1.00 -16.52
C LEU A 154 16.88 0.84 -15.51
N CYS A 155 16.99 1.76 -14.53
CA CYS A 155 17.95 1.64 -13.44
C CYS A 155 17.79 0.33 -12.64
N ARG A 156 16.56 -0.11 -12.36
CA ARG A 156 16.29 -1.40 -11.71
C ARG A 156 16.67 -2.60 -12.57
N SER A 157 16.63 -2.44 -13.89
CA SER A 157 17.06 -3.47 -14.85
C SER A 157 18.58 -3.57 -14.95
N ILE A 158 19.30 -2.47 -14.69
CA ILE A 158 20.77 -2.42 -14.62
C ILE A 158 21.27 -2.95 -13.26
N ASP A 159 20.63 -2.54 -12.16
CA ASP A 159 21.00 -2.97 -10.81
C ASP A 159 19.75 -3.31 -9.97
N ALA A 160 19.63 -4.58 -9.57
CA ALA A 160 18.52 -5.06 -8.75
C ALA A 160 18.47 -4.43 -7.35
N ARG A 161 19.60 -3.93 -6.81
CA ARG A 161 19.66 -3.27 -5.50
C ARG A 161 18.84 -1.98 -5.46
N VAL A 162 18.59 -1.35 -6.61
CA VAL A 162 17.73 -0.17 -6.76
C VAL A 162 16.31 -0.42 -6.22
N GLU A 163 15.84 -1.67 -6.23
CA GLU A 163 14.53 -2.02 -5.65
C GLU A 163 14.50 -1.84 -4.13
N SER A 164 15.61 -2.13 -3.45
CA SER A 164 15.75 -1.93 -2.01
C SER A 164 16.00 -0.45 -1.71
N ASN A 165 16.88 0.19 -2.50
CA ASN A 165 17.22 1.60 -2.37
C ASN A 165 17.14 2.35 -3.73
N PRO A 166 16.06 3.11 -3.99
CA PRO A 166 15.84 3.79 -5.27
C PRO A 166 16.85 4.90 -5.54
N PHE A 167 17.51 5.42 -4.51
CA PHE A 167 18.51 6.47 -4.65
C PHE A 167 19.81 5.98 -5.28
N LEU A 168 20.03 4.65 -5.34
CA LEU A 168 21.08 4.06 -6.18
C LEU A 168 20.86 4.31 -7.68
N SER A 169 19.68 4.79 -8.09
CA SER A 169 19.44 5.25 -9.47
C SER A 169 20.21 6.53 -9.81
N ILE A 170 20.57 7.36 -8.81
CA ILE A 170 21.29 8.63 -9.02
C ILE A 170 22.64 8.41 -9.72
N PRO A 171 23.57 7.59 -9.18
CA PRO A 171 24.87 7.36 -9.84
C PRO A 171 24.71 6.70 -11.21
N ILE A 172 23.72 5.82 -11.39
CA ILE A 172 23.43 5.19 -12.69
C ILE A 172 23.01 6.24 -13.73
N VAL A 173 22.12 7.17 -13.36
CA VAL A 173 21.68 8.27 -14.24
C VAL A 173 22.81 9.24 -14.53
N MET A 174 23.64 9.57 -13.54
CA MET A 174 24.81 10.44 -13.74
C MET A 174 25.80 9.84 -14.73
N ARG A 175 26.12 8.55 -14.60
CA ARG A 175 26.97 7.83 -15.55
C ARG A 175 26.40 7.84 -16.98
N ALA A 176 25.10 7.68 -17.12
CA ALA A 176 24.44 7.77 -18.42
C ALA A 176 24.48 9.20 -18.99
N ALA A 177 24.40 10.22 -18.13
CA ALA A 177 24.52 11.62 -18.53
C ALA A 177 25.96 11.99 -18.98
N VAL A 178 27.00 11.40 -18.37
CA VAL A 178 28.41 11.55 -18.80
C VAL A 178 28.58 11.12 -20.27
N LYS A 179 27.91 10.04 -20.69
CA LYS A 179 27.91 9.56 -22.09
C LYS A 179 27.27 10.58 -23.08
N LEU A 180 26.57 11.61 -22.57
CA LEU A 180 25.91 12.68 -23.33
C LEU A 180 26.60 14.04 -23.14
N SER A 181 27.92 14.06 -22.91
CA SER A 181 28.72 15.27 -22.67
C SER A 181 28.66 16.33 -23.78
N GLU A 182 28.29 15.95 -25.00
CA GLU A 182 28.05 16.88 -26.12
C GLU A 182 26.76 17.69 -25.95
N LEU A 183 25.76 17.13 -25.25
CA LEU A 183 24.44 17.72 -25.04
C LEU A 183 24.28 18.34 -23.65
N LEU A 184 24.96 17.78 -22.63
CA LEU A 184 24.72 18.07 -21.22
C LEU A 184 25.97 18.57 -20.49
N PHE A 185 25.77 19.49 -19.55
CA PHE A 185 26.67 19.78 -18.44
C PHE A 185 26.19 19.03 -17.20
N ILE A 186 27.13 18.48 -16.44
CA ILE A 186 26.86 17.72 -15.23
C ILE A 186 27.75 18.25 -14.10
N SER A 187 27.23 18.28 -12.88
CA SER A 187 28.03 18.39 -11.67
C SER A 187 27.83 17.10 -10.87
N GLU A 188 28.86 16.26 -10.81
CA GLU A 188 28.83 15.02 -10.03
C GLU A 188 28.75 15.32 -8.54
N GLU A 189 29.45 16.35 -8.08
CA GLU A 189 29.40 16.79 -6.70
C GLU A 189 28.01 17.30 -6.36
N ASP A 190 27.42 18.17 -7.18
CA ASP A 190 26.15 18.81 -6.84
C ASP A 190 24.91 18.02 -7.25
N LEU A 191 25.02 16.91 -7.99
CA LEU A 191 23.88 16.05 -8.39
C LEU A 191 22.81 16.77 -9.25
N TRP A 192 23.23 17.66 -10.15
CA TRP A 192 22.36 18.29 -11.14
C TRP A 192 22.84 18.04 -12.58
N ILE A 193 21.89 18.13 -13.51
CA ILE A 193 22.11 18.04 -14.96
C ILE A 193 21.59 19.32 -15.61
N ARG A 194 22.32 19.87 -16.58
CA ARG A 194 21.94 21.06 -17.35
C ARG A 194 22.18 20.81 -18.83
N ARG A 195 21.37 21.41 -19.70
CA ARG A 195 21.61 21.40 -21.15
C ARG A 195 22.73 22.38 -21.53
N LYS A 196 23.65 21.97 -22.40
CA LYS A 196 24.77 22.80 -22.87
C LYS A 196 24.31 24.04 -23.65
N TYR A 197 23.31 23.84 -24.51
CA TYR A 197 22.73 24.88 -25.34
C TYR A 197 21.31 25.20 -24.86
N PRO A 198 20.96 26.46 -24.55
CA PRO A 198 19.60 26.84 -24.19
C PRO A 198 18.59 26.42 -25.25
N PHE A 199 17.33 26.24 -24.85
CA PHE A 199 16.26 26.01 -25.82
C PHE A 199 16.04 27.28 -26.68
N PRO A 200 15.59 27.13 -27.93
CA PRO A 200 15.28 28.27 -28.78
C PRO A 200 14.29 29.21 -28.10
N SER A 201 14.50 30.52 -28.19
CA SER A 201 13.77 31.57 -27.45
C SER A 201 12.24 31.53 -27.61
N ASN A 202 11.73 30.85 -28.64
CA ASN A 202 10.31 30.68 -28.92
C ASN A 202 9.67 29.56 -28.07
N ALA A 203 10.46 28.81 -27.31
CA ALA A 203 10.07 27.60 -26.58
C ALA A 203 10.11 27.75 -25.05
N ILE A 204 10.65 28.86 -24.53
CA ILE A 204 10.45 29.24 -23.13
C ILE A 204 9.07 29.89 -23.10
N PRO A 205 8.03 29.24 -22.55
CA PRO A 205 6.77 29.95 -22.37
C PRO A 205 7.07 31.16 -21.50
N VAL A 206 6.66 32.34 -21.96
CA VAL A 206 6.38 33.46 -21.08
C VAL A 206 5.36 32.90 -20.11
N LEU A 207 5.79 32.53 -18.91
CA LEU A 207 4.86 32.19 -17.84
C LEU A 207 4.19 33.52 -17.51
N ASP A 208 3.06 33.80 -18.17
CA ASP A 208 2.28 35.02 -18.00
C ASP A 208 2.11 35.27 -16.49
N ASN A 209 2.77 36.30 -15.99
CA ASN A 209 2.46 37.02 -14.75
C ASN A 209 2.08 36.20 -13.49
N GLN A 210 2.73 35.07 -13.20
CA GLN A 210 2.75 34.57 -11.81
C GLN A 210 3.60 35.46 -10.88
N HIS A 211 4.36 36.42 -11.44
CA HIS A 211 5.08 37.45 -10.69
C HIS A 211 4.24 38.67 -10.30
N SER A 212 2.96 38.74 -10.66
CA SER A 212 2.13 39.94 -10.40
C SER A 212 1.63 40.10 -8.97
N ASP A 213 1.87 39.12 -8.07
CA ASP A 213 1.52 39.25 -6.64
C ASP A 213 2.51 38.42 -5.77
N LEU A 214 3.82 38.73 -5.82
CA LEU A 214 4.85 38.18 -4.90
C LEU A 214 4.50 38.34 -3.41
N THR A 215 3.53 39.19 -3.09
CA THR A 215 3.01 39.44 -1.73
C THR A 215 1.81 38.57 -1.34
N LYS A 216 1.28 37.72 -2.25
CA LYS A 216 0.18 36.77 -2.00
C LYS A 216 0.47 35.34 -2.47
N GLY A 217 1.71 34.87 -2.35
CA GLY A 217 1.99 33.44 -2.55
C GLY A 217 1.13 32.62 -1.58
N SER A 218 0.38 31.62 -2.08
CA SER A 218 -0.35 30.71 -1.20
C SER A 218 0.66 29.98 -0.32
N LEU A 219 0.49 30.09 0.99
CA LEU A 219 1.26 29.32 1.95
C LEU A 219 0.76 27.87 1.88
N THR A 220 1.66 26.94 1.61
CA THR A 220 1.36 25.50 1.64
C THR A 220 1.85 24.95 2.97
N GLU A 221 0.96 24.29 3.72
CA GLU A 221 1.32 23.58 4.94
C GLU A 221 2.06 22.27 4.61
N ALA A 222 3.13 22.00 5.34
CA ALA A 222 3.88 20.76 5.30
C ALA A 222 4.33 20.36 6.70
N VAL A 223 4.84 19.13 6.83
CA VAL A 223 5.29 18.60 8.12
C VAL A 223 6.81 18.45 8.13
N TYR A 224 7.47 19.09 9.09
CA TYR A 224 8.90 18.95 9.35
C TYR A 224 9.16 17.81 10.34
N ILE A 225 9.99 16.86 9.92
CA ILE A 225 10.35 15.65 10.66
C ILE A 225 11.84 15.73 11.01
N PRO A 226 12.20 16.17 12.22
CA PRO A 226 13.59 16.25 12.64
C PRO A 226 14.17 14.85 12.88
N PHE A 227 15.47 14.68 12.57
CA PHE A 227 16.18 13.43 12.91
C PHE A 227 16.44 13.31 14.42
N SER A 228 16.67 14.46 15.09
CA SER A 228 16.86 14.50 16.54
C SER A 228 15.57 14.13 17.26
N LEU A 229 15.66 13.17 18.17
CA LEU A 229 14.53 12.71 18.98
C LEU A 229 14.10 13.73 20.03
N ASP A 230 14.97 14.67 20.40
CA ASP A 230 14.67 15.72 21.37
C ASP A 230 13.82 16.85 20.78
N LYS A 231 13.68 16.91 19.45
CA LYS A 231 12.78 17.83 18.75
C LYS A 231 11.51 17.11 18.33
N ASP A 232 10.38 17.79 18.46
CA ASP A 232 9.09 17.27 18.01
C ASP A 232 8.86 17.50 16.51
N VAL A 233 8.01 16.66 15.94
CA VAL A 233 7.49 16.85 14.58
C VAL A 233 6.55 18.05 14.59
N SER A 234 6.68 18.96 13.62
CA SER A 234 5.95 20.24 13.60
C SER A 234 5.43 20.59 12.22
N SER A 235 4.34 21.38 12.16
CA SER A 235 3.87 22.00 10.91
C SER A 235 4.78 23.18 10.53
N ILE A 236 5.03 23.31 9.23
CA ILE A 236 5.71 24.44 8.61
C ILE A 236 4.86 24.98 7.46
N SER A 237 4.95 26.27 7.19
CA SER A 237 4.24 26.92 6.07
C SER A 237 5.25 27.41 5.06
N MET A 238 5.22 26.87 3.84
CA MET A 238 6.17 27.17 2.78
C MET A 238 5.53 28.08 1.74
N ASN A 239 6.18 29.19 1.40
CA ASN A 239 5.79 30.00 0.24
C ASN A 239 6.59 29.53 -0.99
N LEU A 240 5.93 28.73 -1.83
CA LEU A 240 6.55 28.07 -2.99
C LEU A 240 6.97 29.03 -4.11
N SER A 241 6.52 30.30 -4.07
CA SER A 241 6.87 31.32 -5.05
C SER A 241 8.17 32.07 -4.78
N LEU A 242 8.75 31.91 -3.57
CA LEU A 242 9.87 32.75 -3.10
C LEU A 242 11.16 32.64 -3.90
N LYS A 243 11.52 31.43 -4.36
CA LYS A 243 12.83 31.15 -4.98
C LYS A 243 12.76 30.76 -6.46
N GLY A 244 11.63 31.02 -7.11
CA GLY A 244 11.38 30.66 -8.52
C GLY A 244 11.20 29.16 -8.80
N TYR A 245 11.73 28.28 -7.94
CA TYR A 245 11.55 26.84 -8.02
C TYR A 245 11.26 26.22 -6.64
N TYR A 246 10.22 25.40 -6.57
CA TYR A 246 9.67 24.93 -5.30
C TYR A 246 10.64 24.06 -4.48
N LEU A 247 11.55 23.32 -5.13
CA LEU A 247 12.54 22.53 -4.41
C LEU A 247 13.62 23.40 -3.76
N ASP A 248 13.88 24.61 -4.27
CA ASP A 248 14.82 25.53 -3.62
C ASP A 248 14.23 26.08 -2.31
N VAL A 249 12.91 26.22 -2.24
CA VAL A 249 12.19 26.54 -1.00
C VAL A 249 12.31 25.38 -0.01
N ILE A 250 12.06 24.15 -0.45
CA ILE A 250 12.20 22.94 0.39
C ILE A 250 13.65 22.76 0.86
N ALA A 251 14.65 23.01 0.01
CA ALA A 251 16.06 22.95 0.38
C ALA A 251 16.39 23.95 1.50
N ALA A 252 15.87 25.18 1.39
CA ALA A 252 16.07 26.20 2.41
C ALA A 252 15.47 25.78 3.77
N GLU A 253 14.26 25.23 3.77
CA GLU A 253 13.61 24.73 4.99
C GLU A 253 14.33 23.51 5.61
N LEU A 254 14.98 22.69 4.78
CA LEU A 254 15.85 21.60 5.25
C LEU A 254 17.21 22.08 5.77
N GLY A 255 17.58 23.35 5.55
CA GLY A 255 18.89 23.91 5.86
C GLY A 255 19.99 23.48 4.88
N ILE A 256 19.61 23.14 3.64
CA ILE A 256 20.51 22.69 2.58
C ILE A 256 20.77 23.85 1.60
N VAL A 257 21.99 23.90 1.04
CA VAL A 257 22.44 24.98 0.16
C VAL A 257 21.68 25.01 -1.19
N ASP A 258 21.45 23.84 -1.80
CA ASP A 258 20.85 23.70 -3.14
C ASP A 258 19.80 22.56 -3.17
N ALA A 259 18.71 22.77 -3.91
CA ALA A 259 17.72 21.75 -4.28
C ALA A 259 18.31 20.52 -4.98
N SER A 260 19.48 20.63 -5.59
CA SER A 260 20.19 19.50 -6.22
C SER A 260 20.51 18.38 -5.22
N LYS A 261 20.70 18.74 -3.95
CA LYS A 261 20.94 17.83 -2.83
C LYS A 261 19.66 17.33 -2.17
N VAL A 262 18.48 17.73 -2.64
CA VAL A 262 17.20 17.26 -2.10
C VAL A 262 16.82 15.95 -2.78
N LEU A 263 16.71 14.88 -2.00
CA LEU A 263 16.16 13.60 -2.40
C LEU A 263 14.63 13.61 -2.31
N ILE A 264 13.99 12.97 -3.28
CA ILE A 264 12.53 12.89 -3.39
C ILE A 264 12.11 11.44 -3.24
N SER A 265 11.31 11.14 -2.23
CA SER A 265 10.78 9.79 -2.06
C SER A 265 9.72 9.46 -3.11
N ARG A 266 9.38 8.17 -3.21
CA ARG A 266 8.11 7.74 -3.82
C ARG A 266 6.92 8.39 -3.09
N THR A 267 5.76 8.43 -3.73
CA THR A 267 4.52 8.89 -3.11
C THR A 267 4.14 8.03 -1.89
N ILE A 268 3.60 8.67 -0.86
CA ILE A 268 3.17 8.09 0.41
C ILE A 268 1.71 8.47 0.64
N GLY A 269 0.92 7.54 1.19
CA GLY A 269 -0.47 7.79 1.54
C GLY A 269 -1.47 7.30 0.49
N LYS A 270 -2.57 8.06 0.30
CA LYS A 270 -3.65 7.68 -0.61
C LYS A 270 -3.14 7.74 -2.05
N ALA A 271 -3.66 6.86 -2.92
CA ALA A 271 -3.29 6.87 -4.35
C ALA A 271 -3.63 8.20 -5.06
N SER A 272 -4.50 9.03 -4.47
CA SER A 272 -4.86 10.36 -4.96
C SER A 272 -3.99 11.50 -4.41
N SER A 273 -3.28 11.29 -3.29
CA SER A 273 -2.40 12.31 -2.70
C SER A 273 -0.99 12.17 -3.28
N GLU A 274 -0.44 13.25 -3.82
CA GLU A 274 0.95 13.28 -4.32
C GLU A 274 1.98 13.55 -3.20
N SER A 275 1.65 13.21 -1.95
CA SER A 275 2.51 13.45 -0.79
C SER A 275 3.83 12.69 -0.91
N ARG A 276 4.94 13.39 -0.72
CA ARG A 276 6.30 12.86 -0.79
C ARG A 276 7.12 13.36 0.40
N LEU A 277 8.15 12.59 0.71
CA LEU A 277 9.17 12.90 1.69
C LEU A 277 10.38 13.49 0.96
N TYR A 278 10.76 14.69 1.36
CA TYR A 278 11.91 15.45 0.89
C TYR A 278 12.97 15.47 1.97
N PHE A 279 14.21 15.12 1.66
CA PHE A 279 15.28 15.05 2.65
C PHE A 279 16.65 15.22 1.99
N SER A 280 17.68 15.45 2.80
CA SER A 280 19.03 15.65 2.28
C SER A 280 19.62 14.37 1.69
N ALA A 281 20.28 14.51 0.55
CA ALA A 281 21.31 13.56 0.14
C ALA A 281 22.44 13.59 1.20
N LEU A 282 23.02 12.43 1.48
CA LEU A 282 24.20 12.34 2.34
C LEU A 282 25.35 13.11 1.68
N GLU A 283 26.10 13.90 2.44
CA GLU A 283 27.26 14.61 1.90
C GLU A 283 28.34 13.61 1.50
N THR A 284 28.52 13.44 0.19
CA THR A 284 29.54 12.59 -0.42
C THR A 284 30.86 13.33 -0.44
N HIS A 285 31.48 13.53 0.71
CA HIS A 285 32.83 14.09 0.75
C HIS A 285 33.81 13.01 0.25
N ASN A 286 34.50 13.28 -0.88
CA ASN A 286 35.65 12.52 -1.40
C ASN A 286 35.46 11.00 -1.59
N LEU A 287 34.54 10.58 -2.47
CA LEU A 287 34.43 9.17 -2.86
C LEU A 287 34.81 9.05 -4.34
N ASN A 288 36.08 8.70 -4.58
CA ASN A 288 36.67 8.62 -5.92
C ASN A 288 36.39 7.28 -6.63
N SER A 289 35.44 6.48 -6.14
CA SER A 289 35.15 5.16 -6.72
C SER A 289 33.69 4.70 -6.57
N ASP A 290 33.20 3.98 -7.59
CA ASP A 290 31.85 3.40 -7.69
C ASP A 290 31.47 2.53 -6.47
N SER A 291 32.45 1.90 -5.82
CA SER A 291 32.26 1.09 -4.61
C SER A 291 32.03 1.93 -3.37
N GLU A 292 32.65 3.11 -3.30
CA GLU A 292 32.61 3.99 -2.12
C GLU A 292 31.30 4.78 -2.03
N PHE A 293 30.72 5.21 -3.16
CA PHE A 293 29.39 5.85 -3.18
C PHE A 293 28.27 4.90 -2.75
N ILE A 294 28.36 3.62 -3.17
CA ILE A 294 27.43 2.56 -2.75
C ILE A 294 27.65 2.23 -1.27
N CYS A 295 28.92 2.12 -0.83
CA CYS A 295 29.25 1.91 0.58
C CYS A 295 28.81 3.07 1.49
N ALA A 296 28.88 4.33 1.06
CA ALA A 296 28.44 5.47 1.88
C ALA A 296 26.90 5.53 2.01
N ILE A 297 26.18 5.07 0.99
CA ILE A 297 24.72 4.90 1.04
C ILE A 297 24.32 3.66 1.87
N GLU A 298 25.15 2.62 1.89
CA GLU A 298 24.91 1.36 2.63
C GLU A 298 25.46 1.36 4.07
N GLN A 299 26.44 2.22 4.39
CA GLN A 299 27.10 2.39 5.68
C GLN A 299 27.57 3.84 5.90
N PRO A 300 26.70 4.73 6.37
CA PRO A 300 27.14 6.01 6.90
C PRO A 300 27.84 5.80 8.26
N ASP A 301 29.00 6.45 8.42
CA ASP A 301 29.68 6.55 9.71
C ASP A 301 28.74 7.16 10.77
N LEU A 302 28.58 6.42 11.86
CA LEU A 302 27.87 6.71 13.13
C LEU A 302 26.47 7.34 13.01
N ASP A 303 25.44 6.52 13.32
CA ASP A 303 24.11 6.71 13.95
C ASP A 303 23.52 8.13 14.22
N SER A 304 24.33 9.19 14.32
CA SER A 304 23.98 10.55 14.72
C SER A 304 23.02 11.28 13.78
N SER A 305 22.91 10.91 12.50
CA SER A 305 22.01 11.58 11.52
C SER A 305 20.84 10.71 11.06
N PHE A 306 20.70 9.48 11.55
CA PHE A 306 19.63 8.57 11.12
C PHE A 306 18.26 9.07 11.58
N ASN A 307 17.37 9.36 10.63
CA ASN A 307 16.03 9.84 10.92
C ASN A 307 15.08 8.66 11.02
N ILE A 308 14.96 8.10 12.21
CA ILE A 308 14.15 6.92 12.48
C ILE A 308 12.65 7.14 12.19
N ARG A 309 12.14 8.35 12.46
CA ARG A 309 10.73 8.73 12.24
C ARG A 309 10.40 8.75 10.75
N ALA A 310 11.21 9.46 9.95
CA ALA A 310 11.04 9.52 8.50
C ALA A 310 11.29 8.15 7.86
N SER A 311 12.30 7.41 8.37
CA SER A 311 12.64 6.09 7.86
C SER A 311 11.52 5.09 8.04
N TYR A 312 10.88 5.08 9.22
CA TYR A 312 9.75 4.21 9.49
C TYR A 312 8.51 4.55 8.67
N LEU A 313 8.22 5.85 8.49
CA LEU A 313 7.12 6.31 7.65
C LEU A 313 7.31 5.87 6.19
N LEU A 314 8.52 6.06 5.65
CA LEU A 314 8.84 5.72 4.27
C LEU A 314 9.03 4.21 4.06
N GLY A 315 9.47 3.47 5.08
CA GLY A 315 9.92 2.09 5.00
C GLY A 315 11.28 1.92 4.29
N GLN A 316 12.12 2.95 4.35
CA GLN A 316 13.50 3.00 3.82
C GLN A 316 14.36 3.85 4.75
N GLN A 317 15.67 3.69 4.68
CA GLN A 317 16.58 4.53 5.46
C GLN A 317 16.56 5.97 4.94
N VAL A 318 16.37 6.92 5.85
CA VAL A 318 16.37 8.36 5.63
C VAL A 318 17.35 8.98 6.64
N TYR A 319 18.21 9.86 6.15
CA TYR A 319 19.22 10.55 6.96
C TYR A 319 18.95 12.06 6.94
N GLY A 320 19.30 12.73 8.03
CA GLY A 320 19.06 14.16 8.22
C GLY A 320 17.59 14.50 8.43
N ASN A 321 17.28 15.80 8.42
CA ASN A 321 15.90 16.25 8.55
C ASN A 321 15.11 15.94 7.28
N ALA A 322 13.79 15.91 7.43
CA ALA A 322 12.88 15.55 6.37
C ALA A 322 11.64 16.45 6.38
N ILE A 323 11.07 16.70 5.20
CA ILE A 323 9.81 17.42 5.02
C ILE A 323 8.83 16.51 4.29
N LEU A 324 7.66 16.30 4.87
CA LEU A 324 6.52 15.65 4.22
C LEU A 324 5.63 16.74 3.63
N ALA A 325 5.50 16.76 2.30
CA ALA A 325 4.68 17.74 1.59
C ALA A 325 3.99 17.13 0.36
N SER A 326 2.85 17.68 -0.04
CA SER A 326 2.11 17.31 -1.25
C SER A 326 2.29 18.41 -2.29
N VAL A 327 3.46 18.43 -2.94
CA VAL A 327 3.85 19.47 -3.90
C VAL A 327 4.53 18.82 -5.11
N GLY A 328 4.20 19.25 -6.33
CA GLY A 328 4.86 18.78 -7.54
C GLY A 328 4.15 19.19 -8.83
N TYR A 329 4.76 18.88 -9.97
CA TYR A 329 4.09 19.02 -11.26
C TYR A 329 3.35 17.73 -11.62
N THR A 330 2.11 17.87 -12.10
CA THR A 330 1.26 16.73 -12.46
C THR A 330 1.14 16.59 -13.98
N TRP A 331 0.60 15.46 -14.44
CA TRP A 331 0.28 15.24 -15.86
C TRP A 331 -0.87 16.13 -16.38
N ARG A 332 -1.64 16.76 -15.47
CA ARG A 332 -2.88 17.46 -15.79
C ARG A 332 -2.72 18.97 -16.01
N GLY A 333 -1.53 19.53 -15.80
CA GLY A 333 -1.30 20.97 -15.97
C GLY A 333 0.17 21.37 -15.93
N ALA A 334 0.46 22.55 -16.47
CA ALA A 334 1.78 23.19 -16.35
C ALA A 334 1.99 23.88 -15.00
N GLU A 335 0.92 24.04 -14.22
CA GLU A 335 0.93 24.68 -12.90
C GLU A 335 1.45 23.74 -11.82
N LEU A 336 2.04 24.34 -10.78
CA LEU A 336 2.52 23.62 -9.61
C LEU A 336 1.33 23.19 -8.75
N PHE A 337 1.13 21.88 -8.62
CA PHE A 337 0.16 21.34 -7.67
C PHE A 337 0.71 21.43 -6.26
N ASN A 338 -0.13 21.88 -5.33
CA ASN A 338 0.13 21.86 -3.91
C ASN A 338 -1.16 21.56 -3.12
N GLU A 339 -1.04 20.79 -2.06
CA GLU A 339 -2.09 20.47 -1.10
C GLU A 339 -1.49 20.51 0.32
N ASP A 340 -2.24 21.06 1.26
CA ASP A 340 -1.79 21.19 2.65
C ASP A 340 -1.65 19.82 3.31
N VAL A 341 -0.50 19.60 3.94
CA VAL A 341 -0.24 18.40 4.73
C VAL A 341 -0.09 18.80 6.19
N SER A 342 -1.12 18.50 6.98
CA SER A 342 -1.15 18.78 8.42
C SER A 342 -0.46 17.69 9.26
N LEU A 343 -0.14 18.03 10.52
CA LEU A 343 0.33 17.06 11.52
C LEU A 343 -0.63 15.88 11.69
N ARG A 344 -1.94 16.14 11.64
CA ARG A 344 -2.97 15.10 11.68
C ARG A 344 -2.77 14.06 10.59
N THR A 345 -2.49 14.52 9.37
CA THR A 345 -2.22 13.64 8.21
C THR A 345 -0.97 12.79 8.45
N TYR A 346 0.10 13.38 8.98
CA TYR A 346 1.33 12.66 9.35
C TYR A 346 1.05 11.54 10.37
N PHE A 347 0.35 11.83 11.47
CA PHE A 347 0.05 10.82 12.49
C PHE A 347 -0.92 9.75 12.00
N ARG A 348 -1.90 10.09 11.13
CA ARG A 348 -2.75 9.09 10.47
C ARG A 348 -1.94 8.17 9.56
N MET A 349 -0.96 8.68 8.81
CA MET A 349 -0.06 7.83 8.01
C MET A 349 0.78 6.91 8.90
N LEU A 350 1.23 7.39 10.05
CA LEU A 350 2.00 6.60 11.02
C LEU A 350 1.18 5.46 11.62
N ILE A 351 -0.03 5.76 12.09
CA ILE A 351 -0.97 4.76 12.65
C ILE A 351 -1.35 3.72 11.60
N GLY A 352 -1.54 4.15 10.34
CA GLY A 352 -1.80 3.29 9.19
C GLY A 352 -0.66 2.31 8.84
N ARG A 353 0.49 2.37 9.52
CA ARG A 353 1.54 1.35 9.44
C ARG A 353 1.18 0.10 10.26
N THR A 354 0.20 0.17 11.16
CA THR A 354 -0.24 -0.97 11.96
C THR A 354 -1.54 -1.57 11.40
N PRO A 355 -1.76 -2.90 11.51
CA PRO A 355 -3.01 -3.53 11.05
C PRO A 355 -4.26 -2.92 11.72
N ASP A 356 -4.16 -2.67 13.02
CA ASP A 356 -5.24 -2.09 13.83
C ASP A 356 -5.52 -0.64 13.46
N GLY A 357 -4.46 0.14 13.26
CA GLY A 357 -4.56 1.52 12.78
C GLY A 357 -5.20 1.62 11.39
N LEU A 358 -4.91 0.70 10.47
CA LEU A 358 -5.57 0.67 9.16
C LEU A 358 -7.07 0.42 9.28
N PHE A 359 -7.48 -0.50 10.15
CA PHE A 359 -8.89 -0.76 10.40
C PHE A 359 -9.59 0.48 10.99
N LYS A 360 -8.99 1.08 12.02
CA LYS A 360 -9.47 2.30 12.67
C LYS A 360 -9.63 3.47 11.69
N ILE A 361 -8.64 3.71 10.82
CA ILE A 361 -8.71 4.72 9.75
C ILE A 361 -9.83 4.39 8.75
N SER A 362 -10.04 3.12 8.40
CA SER A 362 -11.10 2.71 7.48
C SER A 362 -12.51 2.93 8.04
N ARG A 363 -12.64 2.99 9.38
CA ARG A 363 -13.87 3.25 10.12
C ARG A 363 -14.07 4.74 10.42
N ASP A 364 -13.07 5.56 10.11
CA ASP A 364 -12.94 6.95 10.55
C ASP A 364 -13.22 7.13 12.05
N ALA A 365 -12.78 6.16 12.85
CA ALA A 365 -12.98 6.08 14.29
C ALA A 365 -11.70 5.53 14.92
N LEU A 366 -10.76 6.42 15.22
CA LEU A 366 -9.43 6.10 15.71
C LEU A 366 -9.45 5.68 17.19
N LEU A 367 -10.26 6.37 17.99
CA LEU A 367 -10.34 6.16 19.43
C LEU A 367 -11.38 5.10 19.80
N THR A 368 -12.41 4.94 18.97
CA THR A 368 -13.57 4.10 19.28
C THR A 368 -13.50 2.68 18.70
N ALA A 369 -13.17 2.54 17.41
CA ALA A 369 -13.14 1.24 16.75
C ALA A 369 -11.92 0.42 17.18
N ASP A 370 -11.99 -0.91 17.15
CA ASP A 370 -10.83 -1.79 17.33
C ASP A 370 -10.90 -2.93 16.30
N LEU A 371 -9.75 -3.44 15.82
CA LEU A 371 -9.77 -4.54 14.84
C LEU A 371 -10.41 -5.80 15.45
N PRO A 372 -11.49 -6.33 14.87
CA PRO A 372 -12.19 -7.50 15.41
C PRO A 372 -11.33 -8.76 15.49
N GLY A 373 -11.59 -9.59 16.49
CA GLY A 373 -10.89 -10.87 16.69
C GLY A 373 -11.40 -12.02 15.80
N VAL A 374 -12.64 -11.90 15.30
CA VAL A 374 -13.36 -12.96 14.59
C VAL A 374 -14.13 -12.38 13.41
N PHE A 375 -14.17 -13.13 12.30
CA PHE A 375 -14.99 -12.81 11.14
C PHE A 375 -16.26 -13.67 11.16
N THR A 376 -17.42 -13.06 11.37
CA THR A 376 -18.72 -13.76 11.43
C THR A 376 -19.36 -13.89 10.05
N GLY A 377 -19.31 -12.82 9.26
CA GLY A 377 -19.82 -12.79 7.90
C GLY A 377 -19.79 -11.39 7.30
N LYS A 378 -19.84 -11.32 5.97
CA LYS A 378 -19.76 -10.04 5.25
C LYS A 378 -20.90 -9.06 5.59
N SER A 379 -22.08 -9.55 5.97
CA SER A 379 -23.24 -8.71 6.34
C SER A 379 -23.05 -7.96 7.66
N ASN A 380 -22.32 -8.57 8.59
CA ASN A 380 -22.14 -8.02 9.94
C ASN A 380 -20.85 -7.21 10.04
N TRP A 381 -19.85 -7.55 9.21
CA TRP A 381 -18.61 -6.80 9.15
C TRP A 381 -18.83 -5.32 8.81
N ARG A 382 -18.01 -4.46 9.40
CA ARG A 382 -18.02 -3.01 9.19
C ARG A 382 -16.60 -2.51 8.95
N GLY A 383 -16.46 -1.52 8.07
CA GLY A 383 -15.15 -1.03 7.60
C GLY A 383 -14.58 -1.85 6.44
N SER A 384 -13.29 -1.68 6.16
CA SER A 384 -12.61 -2.44 5.10
C SER A 384 -12.54 -3.93 5.44
N LEU A 385 -12.72 -4.79 4.44
CA LEU A 385 -12.66 -6.24 4.64
C LEU A 385 -11.24 -6.70 5.00
N PRO A 386 -11.08 -7.76 5.81
CA PRO A 386 -9.76 -8.28 6.21
C PRO A 386 -8.79 -8.54 5.06
N LYS A 387 -9.27 -9.10 3.94
CA LYS A 387 -8.46 -9.31 2.73
C LYS A 387 -7.88 -8.00 2.20
N ASP A 388 -8.71 -6.96 2.10
CA ASP A 388 -8.32 -5.67 1.54
C ASP A 388 -7.38 -4.92 2.49
N LEU A 389 -7.60 -5.06 3.80
CA LEU A 389 -6.69 -4.55 4.84
C LEU A 389 -5.32 -5.23 4.78
N LEU A 390 -5.26 -6.55 4.62
CA LEU A 390 -4.00 -7.28 4.49
C LEU A 390 -3.24 -6.85 3.24
N CYS A 391 -3.92 -6.73 2.10
CA CYS A 391 -3.31 -6.20 0.87
C CYS A 391 -2.77 -4.77 1.07
N SER A 392 -3.54 -3.90 1.74
CA SER A 392 -3.13 -2.53 2.01
C SER A 392 -1.93 -2.46 2.96
N PHE A 393 -1.93 -3.28 4.01
CA PHE A 393 -0.80 -3.45 4.92
C PHE A 393 0.46 -3.87 4.18
N CYS A 394 0.38 -4.91 3.33
CA CYS A 394 1.51 -5.36 2.52
C CYS A 394 2.06 -4.23 1.63
N ARG A 395 1.18 -3.47 0.96
CA ARG A 395 1.60 -2.35 0.09
C ARG A 395 2.29 -1.23 0.89
N HIS A 396 1.75 -0.85 2.04
CA HIS A 396 2.38 0.15 2.90
C HIS A 396 3.78 -0.31 3.32
N HIS A 397 3.94 -1.56 3.73
CA HIS A 397 5.22 -2.15 4.15
C HIS A 397 6.14 -2.60 3.01
N ARG A 398 5.80 -2.31 1.74
CA ARG A 398 6.61 -2.69 0.57
C ARG A 398 6.77 -4.20 0.40
N LEU A 399 5.79 -4.98 0.85
CA LEU A 399 5.73 -6.41 0.63
C LEU A 399 5.08 -6.74 -0.71
N SER A 400 5.24 -7.98 -1.17
CA SER A 400 4.49 -8.50 -2.31
C SER A 400 3.00 -8.63 -1.95
N GLU A 401 2.12 -8.62 -2.96
CA GLU A 401 0.71 -8.92 -2.70
C GLU A 401 0.58 -10.32 -2.08
N PRO A 402 -0.25 -10.48 -1.04
CA PRO A 402 -0.42 -11.76 -0.37
C PRO A 402 -1.01 -12.80 -1.33
N VAL A 403 -0.49 -14.03 -1.27
CA VAL A 403 -0.97 -15.14 -2.09
C VAL A 403 -2.04 -15.90 -1.31
N PHE A 404 -3.23 -16.02 -1.92
CA PHE A 404 -4.38 -16.73 -1.35
C PHE A 404 -4.61 -18.04 -2.09
N ASN A 405 -4.43 -19.16 -1.40
CA ASN A 405 -4.70 -20.49 -1.92
C ASN A 405 -5.95 -21.03 -1.24
N VAL A 406 -7.06 -21.08 -1.98
CA VAL A 406 -8.32 -21.66 -1.48
C VAL A 406 -8.35 -23.14 -1.80
N LEU A 407 -8.56 -23.97 -0.78
CA LEU A 407 -8.75 -25.41 -0.89
C LEU A 407 -10.24 -25.73 -0.78
N CYS A 408 -10.71 -26.65 -1.63
CA CYS A 408 -12.05 -27.21 -1.53
C CYS A 408 -11.93 -28.64 -1.00
N ASN A 409 -12.47 -28.88 0.19
CA ASN A 409 -12.47 -30.18 0.83
C ASN A 409 -13.82 -30.84 0.52
N SER A 410 -13.85 -31.65 -0.54
CA SER A 410 -14.93 -32.62 -0.78
C SER A 410 -14.56 -33.92 -0.07
N ASN A 411 -15.41 -34.42 0.83
CA ASN A 411 -15.19 -35.70 1.52
C ASN A 411 -15.35 -36.87 0.52
N LYS A 412 -14.30 -37.19 -0.22
CA LYS A 412 -14.15 -38.52 -0.84
C LYS A 412 -13.11 -39.27 -0.02
N SER A 413 -13.53 -40.39 0.57
CA SER A 413 -12.65 -41.33 1.25
C SER A 413 -11.68 -41.94 0.24
N ASP A 414 -10.43 -41.50 0.25
CA ASP A 414 -9.33 -42.26 -0.36
C ASP A 414 -8.80 -43.27 0.67
N GLN A 415 -9.13 -44.55 0.48
CA GLN A 415 -8.30 -45.65 0.96
C GLN A 415 -7.56 -46.24 -0.25
N ASP A 416 -6.22 -46.21 -0.17
CA ASP A 416 -5.21 -47.05 -0.82
C ASP A 416 -5.14 -47.03 -2.38
N LEU A 417 -4.00 -46.81 -3.07
CA LEU A 417 -2.56 -46.79 -2.75
C LEU A 417 -1.80 -46.25 -4.02
N PRO A 418 -0.45 -46.14 -4.07
CA PRO A 418 0.29 -44.92 -4.38
C PRO A 418 0.82 -44.84 -5.83
N GLY A 419 0.93 -43.63 -6.38
CA GLY A 419 1.57 -43.44 -7.69
C GLY A 419 1.75 -41.98 -8.10
N SER A 420 2.93 -41.44 -7.77
CA SER A 420 3.66 -40.35 -8.46
C SER A 420 2.86 -39.24 -9.16
N CYS A 421 2.91 -38.03 -8.60
CA CYS A 421 2.90 -36.80 -9.39
C CYS A 421 3.95 -35.82 -8.84
N ARG A 422 5.19 -35.97 -9.31
CA ARG A 422 6.13 -34.86 -9.41
C ARG A 422 5.90 -34.14 -10.75
N LEU A 423 5.92 -32.81 -10.65
CA LEU A 423 6.17 -31.80 -11.69
C LEU A 423 4.95 -31.14 -12.39
N LEU A 424 4.82 -29.87 -12.02
CA LEU A 424 4.75 -28.69 -12.91
C LEU A 424 3.42 -28.29 -13.58
N SER A 425 3.08 -27.04 -13.25
CA SER A 425 2.44 -26.02 -14.10
C SER A 425 0.93 -26.06 -14.26
N ASP A 426 0.35 -24.87 -14.06
CA ASP A 426 -0.84 -24.32 -14.70
C ASP A 426 -1.81 -25.32 -15.32
N GLU A 427 -2.92 -25.58 -14.63
CA GLU A 427 -4.23 -25.78 -15.27
C GLU A 427 -5.33 -25.79 -14.19
N ARG A 428 -6.23 -24.80 -14.26
CA ARG A 428 -7.47 -24.76 -13.48
C ARG A 428 -8.48 -25.64 -14.19
N SER A 429 -8.70 -26.85 -13.67
CA SER A 429 -9.72 -27.77 -14.17
C SER A 429 -11.12 -27.44 -13.63
N ASN A 430 -12.05 -27.47 -14.58
CA ASN A 430 -13.50 -27.39 -14.44
C ASN A 430 -14.05 -28.63 -13.73
N SER A 431 -15.04 -28.46 -12.86
CA SER A 431 -15.90 -29.56 -12.39
C SER A 431 -16.86 -29.99 -13.50
N ALA A 432 -16.69 -31.21 -14.01
CA ALA A 432 -17.66 -31.88 -14.87
C ALA A 432 -18.62 -32.70 -14.00
N TYR A 433 -19.93 -32.42 -14.09
CA TYR A 433 -20.99 -33.29 -13.57
C TYR A 433 -21.39 -34.28 -14.68
N ILE A 434 -21.25 -35.58 -14.41
CA ILE A 434 -21.87 -36.64 -15.22
C ILE A 434 -23.18 -37.02 -14.56
N SER A 435 -24.29 -36.72 -15.23
CA SER A 435 -25.63 -37.24 -14.95
C SER A 435 -25.81 -38.63 -15.57
N LYS A 436 -26.27 -39.61 -14.80
CA LYS A 436 -27.00 -40.78 -15.32
C LYS A 436 -28.39 -40.80 -14.68
N LEU A 437 -29.42 -40.90 -15.53
CA LEU A 437 -30.83 -40.78 -15.20
C LEU A 437 -31.54 -42.14 -15.19
N GLY A 438 -32.43 -42.31 -14.20
CA GLY A 438 -33.66 -43.12 -14.22
C GLY A 438 -33.52 -44.60 -13.83
N GLY A 439 -34.29 -45.19 -12.91
CA GLY A 439 -35.36 -44.71 -12.03
C GLY A 439 -36.33 -45.86 -11.72
N VAL A 440 -36.61 -46.18 -10.45
CA VAL A 440 -37.84 -46.88 -9.99
C VAL A 440 -38.14 -46.47 -8.53
N VAL A 441 -39.42 -46.20 -8.31
CA VAL A 441 -40.19 -45.91 -7.09
C VAL A 441 -39.70 -46.60 -5.81
N ALA A 442 -39.43 -45.83 -4.73
CA ALA A 442 -39.95 -46.05 -3.37
C ALA A 442 -39.33 -45.08 -2.33
N THR A 443 -40.21 -44.51 -1.50
CA THR A 443 -39.98 -43.98 -0.14
C THR A 443 -38.90 -42.91 0.09
N VAL A 444 -39.40 -41.72 0.44
CA VAL A 444 -38.68 -40.55 0.95
C VAL A 444 -37.69 -40.93 2.05
N SER A 445 -36.40 -40.67 1.81
CA SER A 445 -35.37 -40.45 2.82
C SER A 445 -34.60 -39.19 2.40
N PRO A 446 -34.31 -38.24 3.31
CA PRO A 446 -33.66 -37.00 2.94
C PRO A 446 -32.18 -37.25 2.63
N ASN A 447 -31.84 -37.32 1.34
CA ASN A 447 -30.45 -37.33 0.91
C ASN A 447 -29.79 -35.99 1.25
N GLN A 448 -28.78 -36.06 2.11
CA GLN A 448 -27.88 -34.97 2.46
C GLN A 448 -27.21 -34.46 1.18
N ILE A 449 -27.48 -33.21 0.80
CA ILE A 449 -26.62 -32.46 -0.13
C ILE A 449 -25.34 -32.20 0.66
N GLU A 450 -24.28 -32.94 0.35
CA GLU A 450 -22.97 -32.79 0.98
C GLU A 450 -22.47 -31.35 0.75
N ALA A 451 -22.35 -30.59 1.84
CA ALA A 451 -21.91 -29.20 1.76
C ALA A 451 -20.40 -29.17 1.47
N GLU A 452 -20.03 -28.60 0.32
CA GLU A 452 -18.63 -28.27 0.02
C GLU A 452 -18.09 -27.34 1.11
N SER A 453 -16.90 -27.65 1.62
CA SER A 453 -16.23 -26.86 2.63
C SER A 453 -14.94 -26.27 2.09
N PHE A 454 -14.71 -25.00 2.36
CA PHE A 454 -13.59 -24.22 1.85
C PHE A 454 -12.67 -23.83 2.99
N SER A 455 -11.37 -23.94 2.77
CA SER A 455 -10.34 -23.39 3.66
C SER A 455 -9.36 -22.55 2.83
N CYS A 456 -8.58 -21.69 3.48
CA CYS A 456 -7.64 -20.82 2.79
C CYS A 456 -6.27 -20.81 3.47
N GLU A 457 -5.25 -21.12 2.69
CA GLU A 457 -3.84 -20.89 3.03
C GLU A 457 -3.45 -19.49 2.52
N ILE A 458 -2.69 -18.75 3.32
CA ILE A 458 -2.17 -17.43 2.98
C ILE A 458 -0.66 -17.41 3.10
N LYS A 459 0.02 -16.86 2.10
CA LYS A 459 1.47 -16.60 2.14
C LYS A 459 1.74 -15.12 2.00
N VAL A 460 2.51 -14.56 2.94
CA VAL A 460 3.02 -13.19 2.90
C VAL A 460 4.51 -13.26 2.60
N VAL A 461 4.93 -12.54 1.57
CA VAL A 461 6.26 -12.64 0.98
C VAL A 461 6.85 -11.24 0.85
N SER A 462 8.16 -11.10 1.08
CA SER A 462 8.86 -9.85 0.79
C SER A 462 8.91 -9.60 -0.73
N LYS A 463 9.37 -8.40 -1.14
CA LYS A 463 9.61 -8.11 -2.56
C LYS A 463 10.67 -9.00 -3.19
N ASN A 464 11.66 -9.43 -2.41
CA ASN A 464 12.73 -10.31 -2.86
C ASN A 464 12.29 -11.78 -2.87
N HIS A 465 10.98 -12.05 -2.81
CA HIS A 465 10.38 -13.39 -2.78
C HIS A 465 10.76 -14.25 -1.56
N ASN A 466 11.21 -13.64 -0.47
CA ASN A 466 11.44 -14.37 0.79
C ASN A 466 10.12 -14.56 1.52
N LEU A 467 9.77 -15.79 1.85
CA LEU A 467 8.57 -16.10 2.63
C LEU A 467 8.73 -15.51 4.05
N LEU A 468 7.72 -14.75 4.49
CA LEU A 468 7.70 -14.13 5.82
C LEU A 468 6.74 -14.86 6.74
N LEU A 469 5.50 -15.06 6.28
CA LEU A 469 4.43 -15.73 7.03
C LEU A 469 3.70 -16.72 6.12
N GLN A 470 3.32 -17.86 6.68
CA GLN A 470 2.46 -18.84 6.04
C GLN A 470 1.39 -19.29 7.03
N ARG A 471 0.12 -19.11 6.67
CA ARG A 471 -1.03 -19.56 7.49
C ARG A 471 -1.58 -20.86 6.95
N SER A 472 -1.64 -21.88 7.80
CA SER A 472 -2.18 -23.19 7.43
C SER A 472 -3.71 -23.19 7.36
N PRO A 473 -4.32 -23.93 6.42
CA PRO A 473 -5.75 -23.98 6.23
C PRO A 473 -6.42 -24.94 7.23
N VAL A 474 -6.72 -24.45 8.43
CA VAL A 474 -7.35 -25.26 9.50
C VAL A 474 -8.87 -25.10 9.52
N ASP A 475 -9.36 -23.86 9.53
CA ASP A 475 -10.78 -23.55 9.63
C ASP A 475 -11.48 -23.76 8.27
N THR A 476 -12.68 -24.38 8.30
CA THR A 476 -13.50 -24.66 7.12
C THR A 476 -14.80 -23.86 7.12
N PHE A 477 -15.20 -23.38 5.94
CA PHE A 477 -16.36 -22.50 5.74
C PHE A 477 -17.20 -22.96 4.56
N THR A 478 -18.50 -22.70 4.58
CA THR A 478 -19.40 -23.04 3.45
C THR A 478 -19.23 -22.10 2.25
N LYS A 479 -18.68 -20.90 2.47
CA LYS A 479 -18.42 -19.91 1.42
C LYS A 479 -16.93 -19.67 1.28
N GLN A 480 -16.42 -19.81 0.06
CA GLN A 480 -15.04 -19.46 -0.29
C GLN A 480 -14.66 -18.05 0.16
N GLY A 481 -15.56 -17.08 0.00
CA GLY A 481 -15.31 -15.69 0.38
C GLY A 481 -15.00 -15.55 1.87
N ASP A 482 -15.78 -16.20 2.73
CA ASP A 482 -15.64 -16.10 4.17
C ASP A 482 -14.34 -16.78 4.65
N ALA A 483 -13.97 -17.92 4.05
CA ALA A 483 -12.68 -18.58 4.32
C ALA A 483 -11.47 -17.66 4.07
N VAL A 484 -11.52 -16.87 2.98
CA VAL A 484 -10.44 -15.92 2.67
C VAL A 484 -10.43 -14.76 3.67
N GLN A 485 -11.60 -14.25 4.07
CA GLN A 485 -11.67 -13.13 5.03
C GLN A 485 -11.20 -13.53 6.42
N ASP A 486 -11.67 -14.67 6.94
CA ASP A 486 -11.24 -15.16 8.24
C ASP A 486 -9.73 -15.43 8.26
N ALA A 487 -9.21 -16.15 7.25
CA ALA A 487 -7.78 -16.41 7.13
C ALA A 487 -6.95 -15.11 7.14
N SER A 488 -7.42 -14.08 6.40
CA SER A 488 -6.76 -12.77 6.37
C SER A 488 -6.80 -12.07 7.73
N LEU A 489 -7.92 -12.20 8.45
CA LEU A 489 -8.09 -11.62 9.78
C LEU A 489 -7.15 -12.26 10.80
N LYS A 490 -6.94 -13.58 10.75
CA LYS A 490 -5.97 -14.27 11.63
C LYS A 490 -4.55 -13.73 11.42
N VAL A 491 -4.14 -13.52 10.16
CA VAL A 491 -2.83 -12.91 9.84
C VAL A 491 -2.75 -11.47 10.35
N LEU A 492 -3.79 -10.66 10.14
CA LEU A 492 -3.84 -9.28 10.65
C LEU A 492 -3.79 -9.23 12.18
N ASN A 493 -4.46 -10.14 12.87
CA ASN A 493 -4.44 -10.22 14.32
C ASN A 493 -3.06 -10.62 14.84
N PHE A 494 -2.40 -11.63 14.25
CA PHE A 494 -1.00 -11.94 14.56
C PHE A 494 -0.09 -10.70 14.43
N LEU A 495 -0.22 -9.97 13.32
CA LEU A 495 0.52 -8.73 13.10
C LEU A 495 0.13 -7.64 14.11
N LYS A 496 -1.16 -7.48 14.45
CA LYS A 496 -1.63 -6.52 15.48
C LYS A 496 -0.92 -6.75 16.80
N PHE A 497 -0.84 -8.01 17.24
CA PHE A 497 -0.14 -8.36 18.48
C PHE A 497 1.37 -8.10 18.39
N TYR A 498 2.02 -8.45 17.29
CA TYR A 498 3.45 -8.16 17.09
C TYR A 498 3.74 -6.65 17.10
N PHE A 499 2.95 -5.83 16.39
CA PHE A 499 3.18 -4.38 16.32
C PHE A 499 2.88 -3.67 17.64
N LYS A 500 2.01 -4.23 18.50
CA LYS A 500 1.84 -3.74 19.88
C LYS A 500 3.09 -4.01 20.74
N GLN A 501 3.83 -5.08 20.47
CA GLN A 501 5.04 -5.47 21.23
C GLN A 501 6.11 -6.09 20.32
N PRO A 502 6.82 -5.28 19.52
CA PRO A 502 7.76 -5.79 18.52
C PRO A 502 9.06 -6.35 19.13
N ASN A 503 9.27 -6.17 20.43
CA ASN A 503 10.40 -6.72 21.21
C ASN A 503 10.06 -8.05 21.91
N MET A 504 8.98 -8.75 21.50
CA MET A 504 8.59 -10.01 22.12
C MET A 504 9.67 -11.10 21.96
N ARG A 505 9.71 -12.03 22.91
CA ARG A 505 10.66 -13.15 22.86
C ARG A 505 10.30 -14.14 21.76
N LEU A 506 11.29 -14.92 21.33
CA LEU A 506 11.13 -15.90 20.25
C LEU A 506 10.06 -16.95 20.59
N GLU A 507 10.02 -17.38 21.85
CA GLU A 507 9.06 -18.35 22.35
C GLU A 507 7.64 -17.79 22.34
N GLU A 508 7.49 -16.51 22.71
CA GLU A 508 6.22 -15.80 22.70
C GLU A 508 5.70 -15.65 21.27
N LEU A 509 6.57 -15.28 20.31
CA LEU A 509 6.20 -15.13 18.90
C LEU A 509 5.80 -16.47 18.28
N SER A 510 6.51 -17.54 18.64
CA SER A 510 6.18 -18.91 18.22
C SER A 510 4.84 -19.36 18.80
N SER A 511 4.56 -19.03 20.07
CA SER A 511 3.27 -19.33 20.71
C SER A 511 2.11 -18.57 20.06
N LEU A 512 2.36 -17.31 19.66
CA LEU A 512 1.41 -16.49 18.93
C LEU A 512 1.13 -17.06 17.54
N GLY A 513 2.18 -17.53 16.85
CA GLY A 513 2.07 -18.25 15.58
C GLY A 513 1.20 -19.50 15.72
N GLY A 514 1.45 -20.30 16.76
CA GLY A 514 0.64 -21.48 17.10
C GLY A 514 -0.84 -21.15 17.33
N LYS A 515 -1.16 -20.06 18.04
CA LYS A 515 -2.55 -19.59 18.28
C LYS A 515 -3.31 -19.30 16.98
N TYR A 516 -2.63 -18.78 15.95
CA TYR A 516 -3.23 -18.40 14.68
C TYR A 516 -2.96 -19.38 13.53
N ASN A 517 -2.30 -20.51 13.81
CA ASN A 517 -1.82 -21.48 12.82
C ASN A 517 -0.93 -20.83 11.74
N ILE A 518 -0.03 -19.94 12.18
CA ILE A 518 0.92 -19.21 11.33
C ILE A 518 2.32 -19.72 11.59
N ASP A 519 2.96 -20.22 10.55
CA ASP A 519 4.40 -20.43 10.50
C ASP A 519 5.08 -19.11 10.10
N CYS A 520 6.06 -18.68 10.89
CA CYS A 520 6.74 -17.40 10.75
C CYS A 520 8.22 -17.65 10.49
N HIS A 521 8.72 -17.21 9.33
CA HIS A 521 10.15 -17.25 9.03
C HIS A 521 10.87 -16.10 9.72
N LEU A 522 11.16 -16.34 11.00
CA LEU A 522 11.65 -15.37 11.99
C LEU A 522 12.76 -14.46 11.48
N THR A 523 13.83 -15.01 10.91
CA THR A 523 14.99 -14.22 10.45
C THR A 523 14.61 -13.22 9.35
N CYS A 524 13.79 -13.65 8.39
CA CYS A 524 13.34 -12.78 7.32
C CYS A 524 12.32 -11.75 7.84
N PHE A 525 11.39 -12.20 8.71
CA PHE A 525 10.36 -11.35 9.31
C PHE A 525 10.96 -10.22 10.15
N LEU A 526 11.88 -10.52 11.05
CA LEU A 526 12.53 -9.53 11.92
C LEU A 526 13.39 -8.54 11.12
N LYS A 527 14.07 -9.02 10.07
CA LYS A 527 14.84 -8.14 9.17
C LYS A 527 13.93 -7.15 8.46
N GLU A 528 12.82 -7.63 7.91
CA GLU A 528 11.85 -6.81 7.17
C GLU A 528 11.19 -5.74 8.07
N PHE A 529 10.89 -6.08 9.33
CA PHE A 529 10.24 -5.17 10.29
C PHE A 529 11.20 -4.52 11.30
N SER A 530 12.50 -4.49 11.02
CA SER A 530 13.54 -3.93 11.91
C SER A 530 13.27 -2.46 12.29
N LEU A 531 12.85 -1.62 11.33
CA LEU A 531 12.48 -0.22 11.58
C LEU A 531 11.33 -0.08 12.61
N CYS A 532 10.41 -1.05 12.65
CA CYS A 532 9.33 -1.06 13.64
C CYS A 532 9.86 -1.28 15.06
N GLN A 533 10.81 -2.20 15.23
CA GLN A 533 11.44 -2.45 16.53
C GLN A 533 12.19 -1.23 17.03
N GLN A 534 12.92 -0.56 16.14
CA GLN A 534 13.66 0.64 16.50
C GLN A 534 12.70 1.80 16.87
N MET A 535 11.66 2.06 16.08
CA MET A 535 10.67 3.10 16.39
C MET A 535 9.95 2.84 17.71
N HIS A 536 9.58 1.60 17.98
CA HIS A 536 8.95 1.25 19.24
C HIS A 536 9.86 1.51 20.45
N LYS A 537 11.19 1.27 20.32
CA LYS A 537 12.16 1.64 21.38
C LYS A 537 12.22 3.16 21.61
N VAL A 538 12.04 3.96 20.55
CA VAL A 538 12.01 5.42 20.63
C VAL A 538 10.72 5.93 21.28
N GLN A 539 9.58 5.30 20.96
CA GLN A 539 8.26 5.68 21.47
C GLN A 539 8.02 5.24 22.93
N GLN A 540 8.86 4.36 23.48
CA GLN A 540 8.74 4.01 24.90
C GLN A 540 9.08 5.22 25.78
N PRO A 541 8.20 5.60 26.75
CA PRO A 541 8.50 6.66 27.68
C PRO A 541 9.78 6.34 28.46
N ARG A 542 10.80 7.21 28.38
CA ARG A 542 12.04 7.11 29.19
C ARG A 542 11.76 7.04 30.71
N ASN A 543 10.55 7.41 31.14
CA ASN A 543 10.15 7.49 32.56
C ASN A 543 9.56 6.19 33.15
N LEU A 544 9.49 5.07 32.40
CA LEU A 544 9.05 3.76 32.94
C LEU A 544 10.22 2.82 33.30
N LEU A 545 11.43 3.35 33.51
CA LEU A 545 12.52 2.57 34.15
C LEU A 545 12.31 2.35 35.66
N GLY A 546 11.30 2.98 36.26
CA GLY A 546 10.88 2.75 37.63
C GLY A 546 9.72 1.76 37.74
N GLY A 547 10.02 0.48 37.94
CA GLY A 547 9.24 -0.38 38.85
C GLY A 547 7.81 -0.82 38.49
N HIS A 548 7.21 -0.45 37.35
CA HIS A 548 5.99 -1.09 36.87
C HIS A 548 6.22 -1.75 35.52
N LYS A 549 6.71 -3.00 35.58
CA LYS A 549 6.45 -3.98 34.52
C LYS A 549 4.93 -4.09 34.41
N SER A 550 4.33 -3.38 33.47
CA SER A 550 3.01 -3.77 32.95
C SER A 550 3.23 -5.15 32.35
N ASN A 551 2.98 -6.19 33.15
CA ASN A 551 2.93 -7.57 32.72
C ASN A 551 1.82 -7.67 31.67
N PHE A 552 2.18 -7.45 30.41
CA PHE A 552 1.33 -7.68 29.25
C PHE A 552 1.24 -9.17 28.89
N ASN A 553 1.55 -10.06 29.84
CA ASN A 553 1.01 -11.41 29.84
C ASN A 553 -0.48 -11.36 30.20
N HIS A 554 -1.27 -10.78 29.32
CA HIS A 554 -2.68 -11.11 29.22
C HIS A 554 -2.93 -11.53 27.78
N ILE A 555 -2.73 -12.84 27.57
CA ILE A 555 -3.75 -13.65 26.92
C ILE A 555 -5.10 -13.05 27.32
N ASP A 556 -5.92 -12.65 26.34
CA ASP A 556 -7.34 -12.30 26.50
C ASP A 556 -8.13 -13.49 27.09
N ARG A 557 -7.84 -13.83 28.35
CA ARG A 557 -8.81 -14.31 29.31
C ARG A 557 -9.40 -13.06 29.91
N PHE A 558 -10.61 -12.70 29.47
CA PHE A 558 -11.80 -12.41 30.31
C PHE A 558 -11.67 -11.57 31.61
N ASN A 559 -10.50 -11.00 31.95
CA ASN A 559 -10.17 -10.53 33.30
C ASN A 559 -9.68 -9.08 33.34
N SER A 560 -9.90 -8.28 32.30
CA SER A 560 -9.96 -6.80 32.46
C SER A 560 -11.28 -6.35 33.11
N LEU A 561 -12.04 -7.28 33.69
CA LEU A 561 -13.26 -6.99 34.44
C LEU A 561 -12.99 -6.24 35.76
N THR A 562 -11.75 -6.27 36.28
CA THR A 562 -11.46 -5.90 37.67
C THR A 562 -10.95 -4.48 37.92
N SER A 563 -10.73 -3.64 36.88
CA SER A 563 -10.46 -2.20 37.07
C SER A 563 -11.69 -1.31 36.80
N MET A 564 -12.72 -1.88 36.15
CA MET A 564 -14.03 -1.26 35.96
C MET A 564 -15.04 -1.64 37.05
N GLU A 565 -14.60 -2.38 38.07
CA GLU A 565 -15.30 -2.47 39.35
C GLU A 565 -14.95 -1.21 40.16
N ASN A 566 -15.94 -0.33 40.36
CA ASN A 566 -15.99 0.78 41.33
C ASN A 566 -15.89 2.24 40.82
N LYS A 567 -16.18 2.51 39.54
CA LYS A 567 -16.80 3.81 39.18
C LYS A 567 -18.20 3.52 38.64
N HIS A 568 -19.22 3.86 39.43
CA HIS A 568 -20.62 3.72 39.04
C HIS A 568 -20.86 4.39 37.69
N LEU A 569 -21.09 3.60 36.63
CA LEU A 569 -21.62 4.07 35.36
C LEU A 569 -23.01 4.63 35.64
N SER A 570 -23.16 5.95 35.69
CA SER A 570 -24.47 6.59 35.86
C SER A 570 -25.21 6.54 34.53
N LEU A 571 -26.00 5.49 34.33
CA LEU A 571 -26.88 5.37 33.17
C LEU A 571 -27.97 6.44 33.24
N GLN A 572 -28.14 7.19 32.17
CA GLN A 572 -29.19 8.19 32.01
C GLN A 572 -30.10 7.81 30.84
N GLY A 573 -31.33 8.34 30.83
CA GLY A 573 -32.30 8.10 29.76
C GLY A 573 -33.32 7.00 30.06
N THR A 574 -34.34 6.93 29.21
CA THR A 574 -35.46 5.99 29.36
C THR A 574 -35.10 4.67 28.66
N ALA A 575 -35.13 3.56 29.41
CA ALA A 575 -34.84 2.25 28.84
C ALA A 575 -35.94 1.80 27.87
N CYS A 576 -35.56 1.40 26.65
CA CYS A 576 -36.49 0.88 25.66
C CYS A 576 -35.92 -0.37 24.96
N GLY A 577 -36.61 -1.50 25.11
CA GLY A 577 -36.26 -2.76 24.45
C GLY A 577 -35.43 -3.72 25.31
N SER A 578 -34.91 -4.77 24.67
CA SER A 578 -34.05 -5.78 25.29
C SER A 578 -32.58 -5.39 25.22
N LEU A 579 -31.78 -5.94 26.14
CA LEU A 579 -30.33 -5.86 26.07
C LEU A 579 -29.82 -6.56 24.80
N PRO A 580 -28.75 -6.05 24.18
CA PRO A 580 -28.18 -6.67 22.99
C PRO A 580 -27.45 -7.98 23.32
N SER A 581 -27.38 -8.88 22.34
CA SER A 581 -26.64 -10.16 22.42
C SER A 581 -25.47 -10.20 21.45
N ASN A 582 -24.55 -11.15 21.63
CA ASN A 582 -23.45 -11.38 20.69
C ASN A 582 -23.99 -11.67 19.27
N GLY A 583 -23.33 -11.10 18.26
CA GLY A 583 -23.73 -11.15 16.85
C GLY A 583 -24.78 -10.10 16.46
N CYS A 584 -25.32 -9.33 17.40
CA CYS A 584 -26.17 -8.18 17.08
C CYS A 584 -25.32 -7.02 16.54
N ILE A 585 -25.88 -6.30 15.57
CA ILE A 585 -25.35 -5.02 15.12
C ILE A 585 -26.06 -3.93 15.91
N VAL A 586 -25.30 -3.05 16.55
CA VAL A 586 -25.81 -1.90 17.28
C VAL A 586 -25.33 -0.61 16.63
N SER A 587 -26.20 0.41 16.60
CA SER A 587 -25.84 1.78 16.21
C SER A 587 -25.80 2.65 17.46
N ILE A 588 -24.73 3.42 17.60
CA ILE A 588 -24.52 4.37 18.70
C ILE A 588 -24.17 5.76 18.17
N SER A 589 -24.52 6.78 18.94
CA SER A 589 -23.93 8.12 18.83
C SER A 589 -22.94 8.30 19.97
N TYR A 590 -21.75 8.84 19.69
CA TYR A 590 -20.72 9.05 20.69
C TYR A 590 -19.92 10.34 20.44
N GLY A 591 -19.30 10.84 21.52
CA GLY A 591 -18.31 11.89 21.48
C GLY A 591 -17.16 11.56 22.44
N VAL A 592 -15.94 11.75 21.97
CA VAL A 592 -14.69 11.56 22.72
C VAL A 592 -14.05 12.93 22.93
N PHE A 593 -13.79 13.26 24.18
CA PHE A 593 -13.25 14.56 24.58
C PHE A 593 -11.96 14.36 25.37
N LEU A 594 -10.96 15.19 25.09
CA LEU A 594 -9.76 15.31 25.92
C LEU A 594 -10.09 16.25 27.09
N VAL A 595 -9.77 15.80 28.31
CA VAL A 595 -10.06 16.54 29.55
C VAL A 595 -8.76 16.71 30.32
N SER A 596 -8.48 17.94 30.76
CA SER A 596 -7.33 18.22 31.64
C SER A 596 -7.75 18.12 33.11
N GLU A 597 -6.95 17.42 33.92
CA GLU A 597 -7.23 17.28 35.35
C GLU A 597 -7.21 18.65 36.04
N GLY A 598 -8.36 19.08 36.57
CA GLY A 598 -8.51 20.37 37.26
C GLY A 598 -8.88 21.57 36.38
N LYS A 599 -9.15 21.39 35.07
CA LYS A 599 -9.68 22.45 34.19
C LYS A 599 -10.92 21.97 33.42
N GLU A 600 -11.91 22.83 33.24
CA GLU A 600 -13.11 22.58 32.41
C GLU A 600 -12.84 22.76 30.89
N ILE A 601 -11.62 22.51 30.42
CA ILE A 601 -11.33 22.56 28.98
C ILE A 601 -11.63 21.17 28.42
N LEU A 602 -12.67 21.10 27.58
CA LEU A 602 -13.07 19.92 26.82
C LEU A 602 -12.70 20.15 25.35
N GLU A 603 -11.67 19.47 24.87
CA GLU A 603 -11.34 19.46 23.44
C GLU A 603 -11.97 18.25 22.77
N ILE A 604 -12.66 18.47 21.66
CA ILE A 604 -13.32 17.38 20.92
C ILE A 604 -12.25 16.64 20.10
N LEU A 605 -12.06 15.35 20.37
CA LEU A 605 -11.15 14.53 19.59
C LEU A 605 -11.87 13.78 18.48
N GLU A 606 -13.03 13.19 18.78
CA GLU A 606 -13.76 12.35 17.83
C GLU A 606 -15.24 12.42 18.15
N LYS A 607 -16.09 12.53 17.12
CA LYS A 607 -17.55 12.51 17.29
C LYS A 607 -18.19 11.78 16.13
N ASN A 608 -19.17 10.94 16.41
CA ASN A 608 -19.98 10.31 15.37
C ASN A 608 -21.43 10.19 15.85
N ASP A 609 -22.37 10.57 14.99
CA ASP A 609 -23.80 10.53 15.30
C ASP A 609 -24.44 9.17 14.92
N ASP A 610 -23.81 8.39 14.04
CA ASP A 610 -24.27 7.06 13.62
C ASP A 610 -23.09 6.12 13.39
N PHE A 611 -22.77 5.32 14.42
CA PHE A 611 -21.69 4.36 14.37
C PHE A 611 -22.19 2.94 14.65
N GLU A 612 -22.18 2.11 13.61
CA GLU A 612 -22.60 0.71 13.69
C GLU A 612 -21.45 -0.24 14.00
N PHE A 613 -21.60 -1.16 14.95
CA PHE A 613 -20.63 -2.23 15.18
C PHE A 613 -21.30 -3.54 15.62
N GLU A 614 -20.59 -4.65 15.44
CA GLU A 614 -21.04 -5.99 15.87
C GLU A 614 -20.57 -6.29 17.28
N ILE A 615 -21.49 -6.75 18.13
CA ILE A 615 -21.20 -7.14 19.51
C ILE A 615 -20.65 -8.57 19.58
N GLY A 616 -19.67 -8.78 20.46
CA GLY A 616 -19.02 -10.06 20.74
C GLY A 616 -17.79 -10.32 19.89
N THR A 617 -17.41 -9.41 18.99
CA THR A 617 -16.25 -9.58 18.10
C THR A 617 -15.06 -8.68 18.48
N GLY A 618 -15.23 -7.76 19.43
CA GLY A 618 -14.21 -6.76 19.77
C GLY A 618 -14.04 -5.68 18.70
N ALA A 619 -15.14 -5.28 18.05
CA ALA A 619 -15.13 -4.26 16.99
C ALA A 619 -14.95 -2.82 17.52
N VAL A 620 -15.07 -2.62 18.82
CA VAL A 620 -14.82 -1.37 19.54
C VAL A 620 -13.95 -1.62 20.77
N ILE A 621 -13.42 -0.57 21.37
CA ILE A 621 -12.69 -0.68 22.64
C ILE A 621 -13.58 -1.30 23.73
N SER A 622 -12.96 -2.12 24.60
CA SER A 622 -13.67 -2.99 25.55
C SER A 622 -14.60 -2.25 26.51
N CYS A 623 -14.25 -1.04 26.93
CA CYS A 623 -15.08 -0.23 27.82
C CYS A 623 -16.40 0.22 27.17
N ILE A 624 -16.40 0.52 25.87
CA ILE A 624 -17.61 0.87 25.12
C ILE A 624 -18.50 -0.36 24.97
N GLU A 625 -17.95 -1.49 24.54
CA GLU A 625 -18.73 -2.71 24.37
C GLU A 625 -19.36 -3.18 25.70
N ALA A 626 -18.60 -3.14 26.79
CA ALA A 626 -19.09 -3.47 28.12
C ALA A 626 -20.19 -2.53 28.61
N ALA A 627 -20.13 -1.24 28.26
CA ALA A 627 -21.18 -0.29 28.60
C ALA A 627 -22.46 -0.57 27.80
N ILE A 628 -22.33 -0.79 26.48
CA ILE A 628 -23.46 -1.05 25.58
C ILE A 628 -24.19 -2.36 25.92
N LEU A 629 -23.47 -3.40 26.35
CA LEU A 629 -24.07 -4.64 26.85
C LEU A 629 -24.98 -4.46 28.07
N ARG A 630 -24.90 -3.31 28.76
CA ARG A 630 -25.73 -2.95 29.92
C ARG A 630 -26.78 -1.87 29.59
N MET A 631 -26.85 -1.44 28.33
CA MET A 631 -27.72 -0.38 27.85
C MET A 631 -28.81 -0.93 26.92
N THR A 632 -29.90 -0.18 26.86
CA THR A 632 -31.01 -0.36 25.92
C THR A 632 -31.13 0.91 25.08
N ALA A 633 -31.89 0.83 23.98
CA ALA A 633 -32.04 1.95 23.07
C ALA A 633 -32.62 3.19 23.80
N GLY A 634 -32.02 4.36 23.57
CA GLY A 634 -32.41 5.62 24.22
C GLY A 634 -31.69 5.95 25.53
N GLN A 635 -30.79 5.09 25.99
CA GLN A 635 -29.93 5.37 27.16
C GLN A 635 -28.60 6.00 26.75
N SER A 636 -27.99 6.75 27.67
CA SER A 636 -26.68 7.36 27.51
C SER A 636 -25.78 7.06 28.71
N VAL A 637 -24.47 7.02 28.47
CA VAL A 637 -23.45 6.81 29.49
C VAL A 637 -22.23 7.67 29.21
N CYS A 638 -21.56 8.13 30.25
CA CYS A 638 -20.30 8.84 30.18
C CYS A 638 -19.31 8.19 31.15
N PHE A 639 -18.08 7.99 30.70
CA PHE A 639 -17.00 7.46 31.52
C PHE A 639 -15.66 8.07 31.10
N LEU A 640 -14.68 8.01 31.99
CA LEU A 640 -13.31 8.44 31.74
C LEU A 640 -12.43 7.22 31.51
N THR A 641 -11.52 7.33 30.55
CA THR A 641 -10.49 6.33 30.26
C THR A 641 -9.12 6.98 30.33
N ASP A 642 -8.09 6.17 30.55
CA ASP A 642 -6.71 6.63 30.46
C ASP A 642 -6.41 7.16 29.05
N MET A 643 -5.51 8.16 28.97
CA MET A 643 -5.11 8.76 27.70
C MET A 643 -4.44 7.70 26.82
N PRO A 644 -4.89 7.52 25.55
CA PRO A 644 -4.21 6.64 24.61
C PRO A 644 -2.85 7.23 24.20
N GLN A 645 -2.09 6.51 23.38
CA GLN A 645 -0.83 7.01 22.84
C GLN A 645 -1.01 8.38 22.17
N THR A 646 -0.09 9.30 22.41
CA THR A 646 -0.15 10.68 21.92
C THR A 646 -0.35 10.74 20.41
N GLU A 647 0.28 9.83 19.65
CA GLU A 647 0.12 9.75 18.21
C GLU A 647 -1.33 9.47 17.79
N MET A 648 -2.05 8.65 18.57
CA MET A 648 -3.47 8.35 18.32
C MET A 648 -4.36 9.55 18.60
N VAL A 649 -4.04 10.34 19.64
CA VAL A 649 -4.75 11.59 19.96
C VAL A 649 -4.53 12.62 18.84
N MET A 650 -3.28 12.83 18.42
CA MET A 650 -2.92 13.78 17.35
C MET A 650 -3.46 13.37 15.97
N ALA A 651 -3.71 12.08 15.74
CA ALA A 651 -4.36 11.63 14.52
C ALA A 651 -5.89 11.80 14.55
N ALA A 652 -6.48 11.70 15.74
CA ALA A 652 -7.92 11.82 15.96
C ALA A 652 -8.39 13.28 15.92
N SER A 653 -7.60 14.19 16.51
CA SER A 653 -7.92 15.61 16.68
C SER A 653 -8.63 16.19 15.46
N VAL A 654 -9.76 16.87 15.71
CA VAL A 654 -10.49 17.61 14.69
C VAL A 654 -9.73 18.89 14.38
N ASP A 655 -9.58 19.21 13.08
CA ASP A 655 -8.94 20.45 12.62
C ASP A 655 -9.77 21.69 12.96
#